data_AF-A0A9N9N4Y8-F1
#
_entry.id   AF-A0A9N9N4Y8-F1
#
_cell.length_a   1.000
_cell.length_b   1.000
_cell.length_c   1.000
_cell.angle_alpha   90.00
_cell.angle_beta   90.00
_cell.angle_gamma   90.00
#
_symmetry.space_group_name_H-M   'P 1'
#
loop_
_entity.id
_entity.type
_entity.pdbx_description
1 polymer ?
#
loop_
_entity_poly.entity_id
_entity_poly.type
_entity_poly.pdbx_seq_one_letter_code
_entity_poly.pdbx_strand_id
1 'polypeptide(L)'
;MSNRKDINITTVFHVHLPFDTNSYNPTVLGNCETLGYWKKPKVFLRQIPNSTLWVSDPVHISATPYVEYKYCLVSPWIHSLNFEGGYDRRLIHRGNIYEVWSDSEDFQKNKASSEDYAFVDYIYKTINSSDNLKNGIIDYQHILSTHREEFKKIVGFITQNLSTSKTKEQVLFSHVLLGHYMDQQRGWSHKPSLPNEFPSSFVIKEFNSIDDYSNLPSNAERMVVKAFSALIQHNSKHGFLDWITIFAPASKFDTSYSFIDSIEIYDYKRRPGQFIKLLKEIKPIINYLEDSNLNALNKTMNKVIKMSYSVECLVHLQENFEDLENKTFLHEIRKKLLGLVNDKQLYWNDENIFSLHRLLKEPNLGWQNREYASVLKAIAESNHIIVLESFPEIYKFILGLNLGTSFNQTIKKGLEQESIKWFTNICRQRSSAYDIFRYLSSMYSTSTHGQEILNKLLSHNIVMSLPDDSIFSITSRITDFHEDIITHFTTLVKNKVRPLVQVPDERLLKMIMQICNSTTSLNIRNYICEEILCDILGHLQQVKDVRFSEIESFQLLSFQFAKFWMTIFKAKGCKQKLFSHPYFKETRETVIHLAMNIRDRTITIRFLQKIFKYFINDNRGLKDYLNCAIENYPGEYDIITDEIIEEYYNQCCKYNSTLERLQKFYEKFCSPQLVLDVKQYFDDLVKRLNDATLKESYVKDHWSMHAMTIEIMENYYYLVDSRTFYNVFRNALKAELIVEQAMNELFKVAVEDYKTMCIEYDQWEKIKCTVANEFWKNINVEHVDKEINFMTPYFNRFNNAYKIQELIKSLKFLVIISSTLERLHQLLAVIKALKLDIISCDQDFWVEELIHTLEDKELLLCQLEKTFDQFDKNEKMSSLTNDVWSVIEEICSAIGFVIFLKSLVGHNLKNLINGVDDHSDERLIQENTVQTFIQVKQILEPLFEEKKGDNKSKHSMVQGFLQILCGIVKKNPSLASKLRLCNANAQALKNICKNIYNRGEMTKEKIFYSVTKGVYLFKKMNDDENRYTATLSYSSEISPDSIANYTFENLQDLRGRALLIAKAPTNTKAFINEETSDAENIKANEITLEHMNKFVIRVDLAQEIIDAASSLKELGHFKYRDFQASTHTTQEMENLLKILLDDLQNWETIVNEAQQNHYYLTFFLAQHILNFYDYFSYNENITTTQLNIKEKCSMLLRYVNDKAELPDINSDILEIMENYYYL
;
A
#
# COMPACT_ATOMS: atom_id res chain seq x y z
N MET A 1 62.41 97.64 -36.00
CA MET A 1 61.62 98.14 -34.85
C MET A 1 60.15 98.00 -35.20
N SER A 2 59.51 96.95 -34.70
CA SER A 2 58.10 96.63 -34.89
C SER A 2 57.48 96.45 -33.50
N ASN A 3 56.52 97.32 -33.18
CA ASN A 3 55.74 97.32 -31.95
C ASN A 3 55.02 95.98 -31.76
N ARG A 4 55.50 95.13 -30.84
CA ARG A 4 54.66 94.13 -30.19
C ARG A 4 53.85 94.86 -29.11
N LYS A 5 52.52 94.89 -29.26
CA LYS A 5 51.62 95.25 -28.17
C LYS A 5 51.83 94.24 -27.04
N ASP A 6 52.36 94.70 -25.92
CA ASP A 6 52.35 93.94 -24.67
C ASP A 6 50.90 93.65 -24.29
N ILE A 7 50.53 92.37 -24.30
CA ILE A 7 49.23 91.92 -23.80
C ILE A 7 49.36 91.97 -22.28
N ASN A 8 48.79 92.99 -21.64
CA ASN A 8 48.64 93.01 -20.19
C ASN A 8 47.36 92.26 -19.82
N ILE A 9 47.46 91.35 -18.87
CA ILE A 9 46.32 90.57 -18.36
C ILE A 9 45.94 91.15 -17.01
N THR A 10 44.66 91.42 -16.82
CA THR A 10 44.10 91.83 -15.53
C THR A 10 43.55 90.60 -14.85
N THR A 11 44.07 90.28 -13.67
CA THR A 11 43.70 89.09 -12.90
C THR A 11 43.33 89.46 -11.47
N VAL A 12 42.26 88.85 -10.96
CA VAL A 12 41.84 88.92 -9.55
C VAL A 12 42.13 87.57 -8.90
N PHE A 13 42.85 87.59 -7.77
CA PHE A 13 43.15 86.39 -6.99
C PHE A 13 42.07 86.18 -5.93
N HIS A 14 41.43 85.02 -5.96
CA HIS A 14 40.46 84.54 -4.98
C HIS A 14 41.07 83.34 -4.25
N VAL A 15 41.44 83.53 -2.99
CA VAL A 15 42.04 82.47 -2.17
C VAL A 15 41.12 82.07 -1.01
N HIS A 16 40.83 80.78 -0.90
CA HIS A 16 40.13 80.21 0.23
C HIS A 16 41.12 79.84 1.33
N LEU A 17 40.99 80.50 2.50
CA LEU A 17 41.80 80.28 3.69
C LEU A 17 40.91 79.67 4.80
N PRO A 18 40.78 78.33 4.84
CA PRO A 18 39.88 77.66 5.79
C PRO A 18 40.49 77.51 7.19
N PHE A 19 40.98 78.61 7.74
CA PHE A 19 41.54 78.74 9.09
C PHE A 19 41.48 80.22 9.51
N ASP A 20 41.55 80.46 10.82
CA ASP A 20 41.66 81.84 11.32
C ASP A 20 43.04 82.39 10.96
N THR A 21 43.07 83.51 10.24
CA THR A 21 44.34 84.15 9.86
C THR A 21 45.02 84.83 11.04
N ASN A 22 44.44 84.86 12.26
CA ASN A 22 45.06 85.39 13.48
C ASN A 22 45.61 86.83 13.29
N SER A 23 44.86 87.68 12.58
CA SER A 23 45.26 89.05 12.19
C SER A 23 46.44 89.17 11.21
N TYR A 24 46.89 88.08 10.59
CA TYR A 24 47.85 88.13 9.49
C TYR A 24 47.16 88.64 8.22
N ASN A 25 47.90 89.42 7.42
CA ASN A 25 47.40 89.97 6.17
C ASN A 25 47.82 89.08 4.99
N PRO A 26 46.88 88.42 4.29
CA PRO A 26 47.22 87.61 3.13
C PRO A 26 47.66 88.49 1.96
N THR A 27 48.67 88.02 1.24
CA THR A 27 49.27 88.68 0.08
C THR A 27 49.65 87.63 -0.97
N VAL A 28 49.71 88.05 -2.24
CA VAL A 28 50.30 87.26 -3.33
C VAL A 28 51.71 87.78 -3.62
N LEU A 29 52.69 86.88 -3.67
CA LEU A 29 54.05 87.19 -4.12
C LEU A 29 54.47 86.26 -5.25
N GLY A 30 55.35 86.74 -6.12
CA GLY A 30 55.80 85.97 -7.27
C GLY A 30 57.06 86.54 -7.91
N ASN A 31 57.49 85.91 -9.01
CA ASN A 31 58.76 86.18 -9.68
C ASN A 31 58.77 87.44 -10.58
N CYS A 32 57.66 88.17 -10.69
CA CYS A 32 57.53 89.37 -11.51
C CYS A 32 57.40 90.65 -10.67
N GLU A 33 57.57 91.80 -11.32
CA GLU A 33 57.59 93.11 -10.63
C GLU A 33 56.27 93.41 -9.91
N THR A 34 55.15 93.10 -10.54
CA THR A 34 53.81 93.38 -10.01
C THR A 34 53.50 92.53 -8.77
N LEU A 35 54.11 91.35 -8.67
CA LEU A 35 54.05 90.48 -7.49
C LEU A 35 55.27 90.61 -6.55
N GLY A 36 56.14 91.60 -6.78
CA GLY A 36 57.17 92.01 -5.83
C GLY A 36 58.43 91.16 -5.75
N TYR A 37 58.75 90.37 -6.79
CA TYR A 37 59.98 89.56 -6.89
C TYR A 37 60.28 88.71 -5.65
N TRP A 38 59.26 88.02 -5.12
CA TRP A 38 59.31 87.18 -3.90
C TRP A 38 59.70 87.89 -2.60
N LYS A 39 59.95 89.20 -2.62
CA LYS A 39 60.55 89.94 -1.49
C LYS A 39 59.62 91.00 -0.91
N LYS A 40 58.86 91.71 -1.76
CA LYS A 40 58.05 92.85 -1.32
C LYS A 40 56.56 92.59 -1.58
N PRO A 41 55.72 92.44 -0.54
CA PRO A 41 54.29 92.27 -0.74
C PRO A 41 53.70 93.54 -1.38
N LYS A 42 53.12 93.38 -2.57
CA LYS A 42 52.46 94.46 -3.34
C LYS A 42 50.97 94.20 -3.55
N VAL A 43 50.54 92.95 -3.52
CA VAL A 43 49.16 92.52 -3.79
C VAL A 43 48.58 91.93 -2.52
N PHE A 44 47.93 92.78 -1.71
CA PHE A 44 47.21 92.34 -0.52
C PHE A 44 45.79 91.88 -0.87
N LEU A 45 45.32 90.87 -0.16
CA LEU A 45 43.95 90.38 -0.30
C LEU A 45 43.10 90.90 0.85
N ARG A 46 41.81 91.11 0.58
CA ARG A 46 40.81 91.55 1.54
C ARG A 46 39.82 90.42 1.78
N GLN A 47 39.46 90.20 3.04
CA GLN A 47 38.48 89.19 3.39
C GLN A 47 37.09 89.61 2.92
N ILE A 48 36.36 88.69 2.31
CA ILE A 48 34.92 88.88 2.08
C ILE A 48 34.21 88.76 3.42
N PRO A 49 33.34 89.72 3.81
CA PRO A 49 32.67 89.70 5.10
C PRO A 49 31.95 88.38 5.36
N ASN A 50 32.16 87.80 6.56
CA ASN A 50 31.58 86.52 6.99
C ASN A 50 31.94 85.33 6.08
N SER A 51 33.13 85.34 5.47
CA SER A 51 33.63 84.25 4.63
C SER A 51 35.11 83.99 4.88
N THR A 52 35.55 82.76 4.64
CA THR A 52 36.96 82.35 4.57
C THR A 52 37.62 82.70 3.22
N LEU A 53 36.88 83.35 2.31
CA LEU A 53 37.39 83.82 1.02
C LEU A 53 38.09 85.18 1.14
N TRP A 54 39.27 85.27 0.54
CA TRP A 54 40.04 86.49 0.42
C TRP A 54 40.25 86.85 -1.05
N VAL A 55 40.10 88.13 -1.39
CA VAL A 55 40.09 88.61 -2.78
C VAL A 55 41.03 89.79 -2.93
N SER A 56 41.86 89.79 -3.98
CA SER A 56 42.72 90.93 -4.31
C SER A 56 41.96 92.02 -5.06
N ASP A 57 42.50 93.23 -5.09
CA ASP A 57 42.12 94.17 -6.17
C ASP A 57 42.60 93.63 -7.53
N PRO A 58 42.04 94.08 -8.67
CA PRO A 58 42.50 93.69 -10.00
C PRO A 58 44.00 93.99 -10.19
N VAL A 59 44.77 92.95 -10.49
CA VAL A 59 46.22 93.02 -10.67
C VAL A 59 46.54 92.95 -12.15
N HIS A 60 47.24 93.97 -12.67
CA HIS A 60 47.73 93.97 -14.04
C HIS A 60 49.09 93.27 -14.11
N ILE A 61 49.14 92.10 -14.76
CA ILE A 61 50.35 91.30 -14.93
C ILE A 61 50.69 91.26 -16.42
N SER A 62 51.92 91.62 -16.79
CA SER A 62 52.40 91.53 -18.17
C SER A 62 52.46 90.07 -18.63
N ALA A 63 51.94 89.77 -19.83
CA ALA A 63 51.86 88.39 -20.38
C ALA A 63 53.24 87.82 -20.75
N THR A 64 54.03 87.52 -19.72
CA THR A 64 55.23 86.69 -19.84
C THR A 64 54.83 85.23 -19.61
N PRO A 65 55.37 84.27 -20.38
CA PRO A 65 54.91 82.88 -20.36
C PRO A 65 55.28 82.08 -19.09
N TYR A 66 56.00 82.68 -18.13
CA TYR A 66 56.52 81.99 -16.95
C TYR A 66 56.39 82.84 -15.67
N VAL A 67 55.16 83.24 -15.32
CA VAL A 67 54.90 83.88 -14.02
C VAL A 67 54.61 82.80 -12.97
N GLU A 68 55.43 82.77 -11.92
CA GLU A 68 55.29 81.89 -10.77
C GLU A 68 54.97 82.71 -9.52
N TYR A 69 54.07 82.20 -8.67
CA TYR A 69 53.58 82.90 -7.48
C TYR A 69 53.18 81.95 -6.34
N LYS A 70 53.06 82.49 -5.14
CA LYS A 70 52.49 81.83 -3.94
C LYS A 70 51.69 82.81 -3.11
N TYR A 71 50.74 82.28 -2.35
CA TYR A 71 50.11 82.99 -1.26
C TYR A 71 51.05 83.05 -0.06
N CYS A 72 51.00 84.16 0.65
CA CYS A 72 51.81 84.42 1.83
C CYS A 72 51.00 85.20 2.86
N LEU A 73 51.24 84.92 4.14
CA LEU A 73 50.65 85.62 5.27
C LEU A 73 51.71 86.54 5.89
N VAL A 74 51.44 87.86 5.92
CA VAL A 74 52.33 88.86 6.51
C VAL A 74 51.93 89.12 7.95
N SER A 75 52.88 88.93 8.87
CA SER A 75 52.70 89.32 10.27
C SER A 75 52.63 90.86 10.40
N PRO A 76 51.61 91.43 11.05
CA PRO A 76 51.53 92.88 11.28
C PRO A 76 52.70 93.42 12.13
N TRP A 77 53.28 92.56 12.96
CA TRP A 77 54.23 92.96 14.01
C TRP A 77 55.69 92.75 13.59
N ILE A 78 56.00 91.63 12.93
CA ILE A 78 57.37 91.19 12.66
C ILE A 78 57.74 91.30 11.18
N HIS A 79 56.77 91.64 10.30
CA HIS A 79 56.96 91.68 8.83
C HIS A 79 57.54 90.38 8.24
N SER A 80 57.37 89.25 8.93
CA SER A 80 57.77 87.94 8.44
C SER A 80 56.82 87.49 7.32
N LEU A 81 57.41 86.88 6.29
CA LEU A 81 56.68 86.33 5.14
C LEU A 81 56.48 84.83 5.33
N ASN A 82 55.25 84.42 5.69
CA ASN A 82 54.90 83.02 5.87
C ASN A 82 54.24 82.50 4.60
N PHE A 83 54.99 81.82 3.74
CA PHE A 83 54.47 81.27 2.48
C PHE A 83 53.61 80.04 2.72
N GLU A 84 52.63 79.82 1.84
CA GLU A 84 51.94 78.53 1.73
C GLU A 84 52.92 77.39 1.38
N GLY A 85 52.57 76.16 1.72
CA GLY A 85 53.38 74.99 1.40
C GLY A 85 53.31 74.58 -0.08
N GLY A 86 54.15 73.60 -0.46
CA GLY A 86 54.18 73.04 -1.82
C GLY A 86 55.06 73.80 -2.83
N TYR A 87 54.93 73.44 -4.11
CA TYR A 87 55.65 74.08 -5.21
C TYR A 87 55.06 75.44 -5.58
N ASP A 88 55.85 76.29 -6.24
CA ASP A 88 55.39 77.58 -6.74
C ASP A 88 54.30 77.38 -7.81
N ARG A 89 53.22 78.15 -7.71
CA ARG A 89 52.07 78.07 -8.62
C ARG A 89 52.39 78.79 -9.91
N ARG A 90 51.93 78.25 -11.04
CA ARG A 90 52.07 78.90 -12.35
C ARG A 90 50.81 79.68 -12.69
N LEU A 91 50.98 80.94 -13.09
CA LEU A 91 49.86 81.81 -13.46
C LEU A 91 49.17 81.30 -14.73
N ILE A 92 47.86 81.05 -14.61
CA ILE A 92 47.00 80.75 -15.75
C ILE A 92 46.38 82.07 -16.21
N HIS A 93 46.41 82.33 -17.52
CA HIS A 93 45.86 83.55 -18.12
C HIS A 93 44.32 83.58 -18.05
N ARG A 94 43.78 84.01 -16.89
CA ARG A 94 42.33 84.17 -16.61
C ARG A 94 42.06 85.46 -15.84
N GLY A 95 40.83 85.98 -15.99
CA GLY A 95 40.35 87.16 -15.28
C GLY A 95 40.22 86.93 -13.77
N ASN A 96 39.70 85.77 -13.36
CA ASN A 96 39.60 85.35 -11.97
C ASN A 96 40.38 84.05 -11.77
N ILE A 97 41.19 83.99 -10.71
CA ILE A 97 41.91 82.79 -10.27
C ILE A 97 41.33 82.36 -8.93
N TYR A 98 40.92 81.10 -8.82
CA TYR A 98 40.34 80.54 -7.59
C TYR A 98 41.20 79.42 -7.04
N GLU A 99 41.76 79.60 -5.85
CA GLU A 99 42.74 78.69 -5.28
C GLU A 99 42.58 78.49 -3.79
N VAL A 100 42.85 77.28 -3.32
CA VAL A 100 42.83 76.97 -1.90
C VAL A 100 44.25 76.99 -1.37
N TRP A 101 44.42 77.52 -0.15
CA TRP A 101 45.68 77.51 0.58
C TRP A 101 46.33 76.12 0.59
N SER A 102 47.62 76.07 0.32
CA SER A 102 48.43 74.88 0.53
C SER A 102 49.02 74.87 1.94
N ASP A 103 48.75 73.81 2.70
CA ASP A 103 49.19 73.68 4.10
C ASP A 103 50.69 73.96 4.24
N SER A 104 51.05 74.86 5.15
CA SER A 104 52.43 75.08 5.60
C SER A 104 52.62 74.53 7.02
N GLU A 105 53.86 74.53 7.52
CA GLU A 105 54.15 74.06 8.89
C GLU A 105 53.33 74.80 9.94
N ASP A 106 53.17 76.12 9.77
CA ASP A 106 52.49 77.00 10.73
C ASP A 106 50.98 77.18 10.49
N PHE A 107 50.51 76.94 9.25
CA PHE A 107 49.12 77.19 8.86
C PHE A 107 48.53 76.01 8.07
N GLN A 108 47.76 75.19 8.78
CA GLN A 108 47.07 74.02 8.23
C GLN A 108 45.56 74.29 8.10
N LYS A 109 44.97 73.81 7.00
CA LYS A 109 43.54 73.85 6.74
C LYS A 109 42.77 73.06 7.80
N ASN A 110 41.65 73.61 8.26
CA ASN A 110 40.76 72.90 9.17
C ASN A 110 40.07 71.74 8.45
N LYS A 111 40.34 70.49 8.85
CA LYS A 111 39.71 69.30 8.21
C LYS A 111 38.18 69.26 8.37
N ALA A 112 37.61 70.01 9.32
CA ALA A 112 36.16 70.12 9.51
C ALA A 112 35.47 71.15 8.59
N SER A 113 36.22 72.04 7.92
CA SER A 113 35.67 73.16 7.14
C SER A 113 35.32 72.80 5.68
N SER A 114 35.18 71.52 5.35
CA SER A 114 34.82 71.04 4.00
C SER A 114 33.41 71.47 3.53
N GLU A 115 32.73 72.34 4.28
CA GLU A 115 31.33 72.72 4.12
C GLU A 115 31.14 74.25 3.97
N ASP A 116 32.20 75.04 3.83
CA ASP A 116 32.08 76.52 3.81
C ASP A 116 31.75 77.10 2.42
N TYR A 117 31.75 76.29 1.37
CA TYR A 117 31.36 76.63 -0.02
C TYR A 117 31.85 78.00 -0.55
N ALA A 118 32.98 78.52 -0.03
CA ALA A 118 33.29 79.95 -0.07
C ALA A 118 33.33 80.53 -1.50
N PHE A 119 33.90 79.77 -2.46
CA PHE A 119 33.90 80.18 -3.87
C PHE A 119 32.51 80.19 -4.50
N VAL A 120 31.69 79.16 -4.22
CA VAL A 120 30.36 79.01 -4.82
C VAL A 120 29.39 80.02 -4.21
N ASP A 121 29.46 80.26 -2.90
CA ASP A 121 28.67 81.27 -2.21
C ASP A 121 28.99 82.68 -2.73
N TYR A 122 30.28 82.99 -2.92
CA TYR A 122 30.70 84.26 -3.53
C TYR A 122 30.17 84.42 -4.96
N ILE A 123 30.37 83.41 -5.82
CA ILE A 123 29.84 83.45 -7.19
C ILE A 123 28.32 83.63 -7.17
N TYR A 124 27.60 82.83 -6.38
CA TYR A 124 26.14 82.91 -6.25
C TYR A 124 25.65 84.31 -5.84
N LYS A 125 26.28 84.93 -4.85
CA LYS A 125 25.91 86.28 -4.36
C LYS A 125 26.19 87.39 -5.38
N THR A 126 27.15 87.19 -6.28
CA THR A 126 27.47 88.16 -7.36
C THR A 126 26.58 88.05 -8.59
N ILE A 127 25.82 86.95 -8.73
CA ILE A 127 24.91 86.74 -9.85
C ILE A 127 23.63 87.56 -9.63
N ASN A 128 23.51 88.65 -10.37
CA ASN A 128 22.34 89.54 -10.39
C ASN A 128 21.92 89.96 -11.82
N SER A 129 22.62 89.46 -12.85
CA SER A 129 22.37 89.74 -14.25
C SER A 129 22.82 88.55 -15.11
N SER A 130 22.35 88.53 -16.36
CA SER A 130 22.70 87.49 -17.33
C SER A 130 24.20 87.40 -17.63
N ASP A 131 24.89 88.54 -17.73
CA ASP A 131 26.33 88.57 -17.99
C ASP A 131 27.13 87.96 -16.82
N ASN A 132 26.69 88.24 -15.59
CA ASN A 132 27.29 87.68 -14.38
C ASN A 132 27.01 86.18 -14.24
N LEU A 133 25.83 85.71 -14.68
CA LEU A 133 25.51 84.28 -14.72
C LEU A 133 26.48 83.51 -15.63
N LYS A 134 26.70 84.00 -16.86
CA LYS A 134 27.60 83.35 -17.82
C LYS A 134 29.03 83.26 -17.28
N ASN A 135 29.56 84.35 -16.75
CA ASN A 135 30.90 84.38 -16.16
C ASN A 135 30.98 83.51 -14.90
N GLY A 136 29.95 83.55 -14.04
CA GLY A 136 29.86 82.71 -12.84
C GLY A 136 29.84 81.21 -13.14
N ILE A 137 29.16 80.78 -14.20
CA ILE A 137 29.20 79.38 -14.67
C ILE A 137 30.59 78.98 -15.13
N ILE A 138 31.28 79.82 -15.91
CA ILE A 138 32.65 79.56 -16.41
C ILE A 138 33.64 79.46 -15.23
N ASP A 139 33.50 80.34 -14.25
CA ASP A 139 34.31 80.35 -13.04
C ASP A 139 34.05 79.09 -12.20
N TYR A 140 32.79 78.73 -11.97
CA TYR A 140 32.43 77.51 -11.27
C TYR A 140 32.97 76.25 -11.95
N GLN A 141 32.83 76.13 -13.27
CA GLN A 141 33.34 74.98 -14.02
C GLN A 141 34.85 74.82 -13.89
N HIS A 142 35.57 75.95 -13.86
CA HIS A 142 37.02 75.94 -13.65
C HIS A 142 37.38 75.51 -12.22
N ILE A 143 36.69 76.07 -11.22
CA ILE A 143 36.84 75.66 -9.81
C ILE A 143 36.60 74.15 -9.69
N LEU A 144 35.53 73.64 -10.29
CA LEU A 144 35.15 72.24 -10.25
C LEU A 144 36.21 71.31 -10.88
N SER A 145 36.86 71.77 -11.96
CA SER A 145 37.94 71.02 -12.63
C SER A 145 39.24 71.00 -11.83
N THR A 146 39.49 72.04 -11.03
CA THR A 146 40.76 72.24 -10.30
C THR A 146 40.69 71.67 -8.89
N HIS A 147 39.54 71.84 -8.22
CA HIS A 147 39.32 71.54 -6.79
C HIS A 147 38.20 70.51 -6.59
N ARG A 148 38.11 69.51 -7.48
CA ARG A 148 36.99 68.55 -7.56
C ARG A 148 36.60 67.90 -6.22
N GLU A 149 37.59 67.56 -5.40
CA GLU A 149 37.39 66.84 -4.13
C GLU A 149 36.71 67.69 -3.04
N GLU A 150 36.81 69.02 -3.13
CA GLU A 150 36.27 69.95 -2.14
C GLU A 150 34.76 70.21 -2.30
N PHE A 151 34.17 69.82 -3.43
CA PHE A 151 32.76 70.10 -3.77
C PHE A 151 31.80 68.92 -3.58
N LYS A 152 32.25 67.80 -2.99
CA LYS A 152 31.45 66.58 -2.82
C LYS A 152 30.17 66.76 -1.96
N LYS A 153 30.09 67.81 -1.12
CA LYS A 153 28.97 68.07 -0.20
C LYS A 153 28.01 69.17 -0.64
N ILE A 154 28.17 69.75 -1.83
CA ILE A 154 27.44 70.95 -2.33
C ILE A 154 25.91 70.88 -2.32
N VAL A 155 25.28 69.71 -2.13
CA VAL A 155 23.81 69.57 -2.07
C VAL A 155 23.19 70.41 -0.96
N GLY A 156 23.80 70.47 0.23
CA GLY A 156 23.26 71.27 1.33
C GLY A 156 23.14 72.74 0.95
N PHE A 157 24.17 73.28 0.29
CA PHE A 157 24.17 74.64 -0.27
C PHE A 157 23.08 74.82 -1.33
N ILE A 158 22.95 73.86 -2.24
CA ILE A 158 21.94 73.90 -3.31
C ILE A 158 20.52 73.87 -2.72
N THR A 159 20.25 72.99 -1.77
CA THR A 159 18.93 72.85 -1.12
C THR A 159 18.54 74.13 -0.39
N GLN A 160 19.45 74.72 0.39
CA GLN A 160 19.18 75.97 1.11
C GLN A 160 18.92 77.13 0.13
N ASN A 161 19.79 77.32 -0.86
CA ASN A 161 19.72 78.48 -1.76
C ASN A 161 18.64 78.37 -2.84
N LEU A 162 18.19 77.17 -3.19
CA LEU A 162 17.01 77.00 -4.03
C LEU A 162 15.73 77.39 -3.27
N SER A 163 15.69 77.24 -1.94
CA SER A 163 14.55 77.66 -1.12
C SER A 163 14.53 79.15 -0.81
N THR A 164 15.64 79.86 -0.96
CA THR A 164 15.79 81.28 -0.60
C THR A 164 16.25 82.19 -1.75
N SER A 165 16.35 81.67 -2.98
CA SER A 165 16.85 82.39 -4.15
C SER A 165 16.00 83.63 -4.47
N LYS A 166 16.66 84.73 -4.86
CA LYS A 166 15.99 86.04 -5.05
C LYS A 166 15.83 86.44 -6.52
N THR A 167 16.63 85.88 -7.44
CA THR A 167 16.61 86.22 -8.87
C THR A 167 16.53 84.99 -9.77
N LYS A 168 15.99 85.15 -10.98
CA LYS A 168 15.90 84.05 -11.98
C LYS A 168 17.28 83.50 -12.35
N GLU A 169 18.30 84.35 -12.40
CA GLU A 169 19.67 83.95 -12.71
C GLU A 169 20.29 83.08 -11.60
N GLN A 170 20.00 83.37 -10.33
CA GLN A 170 20.44 82.55 -9.19
C GLN A 170 19.77 81.17 -9.18
N VAL A 171 18.49 81.11 -9.56
CA VAL A 171 17.78 79.83 -9.73
C VAL A 171 18.42 79.02 -10.85
N LEU A 172 18.69 79.62 -12.01
CA LEU A 172 19.38 78.95 -13.12
C LEU A 172 20.77 78.46 -12.73
N PHE A 173 21.56 79.28 -12.05
CA PHE A 173 22.88 78.89 -11.55
C PHE A 173 22.78 77.68 -10.61
N SER A 174 21.83 77.68 -9.69
CA SER A 174 21.60 76.56 -8.76
C SER A 174 21.23 75.25 -9.47
N HIS A 175 20.48 75.32 -10.57
CA HIS A 175 20.19 74.15 -11.41
C HIS A 175 21.44 73.65 -12.14
N VAL A 176 22.32 74.55 -12.60
CA VAL A 176 23.62 74.18 -13.18
C VAL A 176 24.52 73.51 -12.12
N LEU A 177 24.56 74.03 -10.89
CA LEU A 177 25.27 73.41 -9.76
C LEU A 177 24.74 71.99 -9.50
N LEU A 178 23.41 71.82 -9.44
CA LEU A 178 22.76 70.53 -9.26
C LEU A 178 23.09 69.55 -10.39
N GLY A 179 23.10 70.01 -11.63
CA GLY A 179 23.47 69.21 -12.79
C GLY A 179 24.90 68.69 -12.73
N HIS A 180 25.84 69.56 -12.33
CA HIS A 180 27.23 69.19 -12.11
C HIS A 180 27.40 68.23 -10.93
N TYR A 181 26.69 68.45 -9.83
CA TYR A 181 26.68 67.55 -8.68
C TYR A 181 26.27 66.12 -9.09
N MET A 182 25.17 66.01 -9.82
CA MET A 182 24.66 64.72 -10.31
C MET A 182 25.60 64.03 -11.30
N ASP A 183 26.36 64.81 -12.08
CA ASP A 183 27.35 64.25 -13.00
C ASP A 183 28.58 63.67 -12.28
N GLN A 184 28.97 64.27 -11.15
CA GLN A 184 30.09 63.81 -10.34
C GLN A 184 29.80 62.54 -9.56
N GLN A 185 28.53 62.25 -9.26
CA GLN A 185 28.12 61.04 -8.54
C GLN A 185 28.26 59.72 -9.32
N ARG A 186 28.71 59.74 -10.59
CA ARG A 186 28.86 58.52 -11.40
C ARG A 186 30.00 57.62 -10.89
N GLY A 187 29.67 56.65 -10.05
CA GLY A 187 30.50 55.48 -9.72
C GLY A 187 30.06 54.24 -10.49
N TRP A 188 30.93 53.21 -10.59
CA TRP A 188 30.68 52.01 -11.41
C TRP A 188 29.45 51.16 -11.00
N SER A 189 28.81 51.41 -9.85
CA SER A 189 27.77 50.51 -9.30
C SER A 189 26.46 51.16 -8.83
N HIS A 190 26.31 52.50 -8.80
CA HIS A 190 25.09 53.15 -8.30
C HIS A 190 24.57 54.24 -9.24
N LYS A 191 23.26 54.19 -9.54
CA LYS A 191 22.55 55.25 -10.26
C LYS A 191 22.55 56.50 -9.37
N PRO A 192 23.06 57.66 -9.84
CA PRO A 192 23.02 58.91 -9.08
C PRO A 192 21.59 59.20 -8.59
N SER A 193 21.45 59.63 -7.34
CA SER A 193 20.13 59.98 -6.76
C SER A 193 20.24 61.10 -5.74
N LEU A 194 19.20 61.93 -5.67
CA LEU A 194 19.07 62.97 -4.65
C LEU A 194 18.74 62.37 -3.27
N PRO A 195 19.09 63.04 -2.16
CA PRO A 195 18.67 62.65 -0.82
C PRO A 195 17.14 62.59 -0.69
N ASN A 196 16.61 61.65 0.10
CA ASN A 196 15.14 61.42 0.21
C ASN A 196 14.35 62.65 0.71
N GLU A 197 14.98 63.56 1.45
CA GLU A 197 14.36 64.78 1.99
C GLU A 197 14.49 65.98 1.04
N PHE A 198 15.04 65.79 -0.17
CA PHE A 198 15.27 66.88 -1.10
C PHE A 198 13.93 67.49 -1.58
N PRO A 199 13.76 68.83 -1.55
CA PRO A 199 12.48 69.47 -1.81
C PRO A 199 12.16 69.60 -3.32
N SER A 200 12.18 68.49 -4.07
CA SER A 200 12.09 68.53 -5.54
C SER A 200 10.80 69.16 -6.06
N SER A 201 9.65 68.98 -5.39
CA SER A 201 8.38 69.62 -5.77
C SER A 201 8.46 71.15 -5.78
N PHE A 202 9.14 71.74 -4.80
CA PHE A 202 9.32 73.18 -4.72
C PHE A 202 10.27 73.68 -5.82
N VAL A 203 11.41 72.99 -5.99
CA VAL A 203 12.43 73.34 -6.99
C VAL A 203 11.87 73.31 -8.42
N ILE A 204 11.03 72.31 -8.74
CA ILE A 204 10.38 72.21 -10.05
C ILE A 204 9.45 73.40 -10.31
N LYS A 205 8.72 73.86 -9.28
CA LYS A 205 7.81 75.03 -9.38
C LYS A 205 8.58 76.33 -9.61
N GLU A 206 9.64 76.55 -8.83
CA GLU A 206 10.50 77.73 -8.97
C GLU A 206 11.09 77.82 -10.39
N PHE A 207 11.55 76.70 -10.93
CA PHE A 207 12.08 76.71 -12.30
C PHE A 207 11.01 77.03 -13.34
N ASN A 208 9.82 76.46 -13.21
CA ASN A 208 8.73 76.68 -14.16
C ASN A 208 8.28 78.15 -14.25
N SER A 209 8.66 79.00 -13.30
CA SER A 209 8.43 80.45 -13.34
C SER A 209 9.40 81.21 -14.27
N ILE A 210 10.40 80.54 -14.85
CA ILE A 210 11.44 81.17 -15.68
C ILE A 210 11.05 81.11 -17.16
N ASP A 211 11.04 82.26 -17.84
CA ASP A 211 10.58 82.36 -19.23
C ASP A 211 11.70 82.43 -20.28
N ASP A 212 12.93 82.80 -19.89
CA ASP A 212 14.08 83.05 -20.78
C ASP A 212 15.33 82.24 -20.39
N TYR A 213 15.83 81.44 -21.33
CA TYR A 213 16.93 80.49 -21.17
C TYR A 213 18.12 80.76 -22.10
N SER A 214 18.04 81.81 -22.91
CA SER A 214 18.91 82.05 -24.09
C SER A 214 20.37 82.40 -23.77
N ASN A 215 20.70 82.65 -22.51
CA ASN A 215 22.02 83.15 -22.09
C ASN A 215 22.90 82.13 -21.36
N LEU A 216 22.51 80.85 -21.33
CA LEU A 216 23.35 79.79 -20.76
C LEU A 216 24.49 79.40 -21.73
N PRO A 217 25.71 79.14 -21.24
CA PRO A 217 26.75 78.48 -22.03
C PRO A 217 26.27 77.13 -22.56
N SER A 218 26.68 76.73 -23.77
CA SER A 218 26.23 75.47 -24.40
C SER A 218 26.54 74.20 -23.58
N ASN A 219 27.57 74.22 -22.74
CA ASN A 219 27.87 73.12 -21.82
C ASN A 219 26.99 73.11 -20.55
N ALA A 220 26.37 74.24 -20.20
CA ALA A 220 25.50 74.41 -19.04
C ALA A 220 24.08 73.91 -19.31
N GLU A 221 23.58 74.03 -20.53
CA GLU A 221 22.28 73.46 -20.96
C GLU A 221 22.22 71.95 -20.65
N ARG A 222 23.28 71.21 -20.99
CA ARG A 222 23.39 69.78 -20.68
C ARG A 222 23.33 69.50 -19.16
N MET A 223 23.87 70.40 -18.33
CA MET A 223 23.81 70.25 -16.87
C MET A 223 22.41 70.51 -16.34
N VAL A 224 21.70 71.50 -16.90
CA VAL A 224 20.30 71.76 -16.58
C VAL A 224 19.43 70.54 -16.88
N VAL A 225 19.63 69.87 -18.03
CA VAL A 225 18.93 68.60 -18.35
C VAL A 225 19.25 67.48 -17.34
N LYS A 226 20.50 67.39 -16.86
CA LYS A 226 20.88 66.42 -15.80
C LYS A 226 20.21 66.76 -14.47
N ALA A 227 20.11 68.03 -14.13
CA ALA A 227 19.40 68.48 -12.94
C ALA A 227 17.91 68.10 -13.00
N PHE A 228 17.24 68.32 -14.14
CA PHE A 228 15.86 67.88 -14.33
C PHE A 228 15.69 66.40 -14.20
N SER A 229 16.54 65.64 -14.87
CA SER A 229 16.53 64.18 -14.78
C SER A 229 16.57 63.72 -13.32
N ALA A 230 17.43 64.33 -12.49
CA ALA A 230 17.52 64.03 -11.06
C ALA A 230 16.30 64.48 -10.26
N LEU A 231 15.78 65.69 -10.52
CA LEU A 231 14.58 66.21 -9.85
C LEU A 231 13.35 65.36 -10.13
N ILE A 232 13.17 64.96 -11.39
CA ILE A 232 12.07 64.10 -11.84
C ILE A 232 12.20 62.71 -11.27
N GLN A 233 13.41 62.14 -11.31
CA GLN A 233 13.69 60.86 -10.69
C GLN A 233 13.30 60.87 -9.22
N HIS A 234 13.71 61.89 -8.46
CA HIS A 234 13.33 62.05 -7.06
C HIS A 234 11.82 62.25 -6.90
N ASN A 235 11.23 63.21 -7.61
CA ASN A 235 9.80 63.55 -7.47
C ASN A 235 8.88 62.35 -7.77
N SER A 236 9.11 61.68 -8.90
CA SER A 236 8.35 60.49 -9.30
C SER A 236 8.58 59.29 -8.38
N LYS A 237 9.81 59.05 -7.89
CA LYS A 237 10.11 57.98 -6.92
C LYS A 237 9.32 58.13 -5.62
N HIS A 238 9.00 59.36 -5.22
CA HIS A 238 8.23 59.65 -4.01
C HIS A 238 6.71 59.77 -4.25
N GLY A 239 6.24 59.50 -5.48
CA GLY A 239 4.82 59.54 -5.83
C GLY A 239 4.24 60.96 -5.95
N PHE A 240 5.10 61.98 -6.04
CA PHE A 240 4.69 63.34 -6.34
C PHE A 240 4.40 63.50 -7.83
N LEU A 241 3.57 64.48 -8.18
CA LEU A 241 3.10 64.72 -9.56
C LEU A 241 3.67 66.01 -10.17
N ASP A 242 4.43 66.80 -9.41
CA ASP A 242 4.96 68.08 -9.89
C ASP A 242 5.89 67.91 -11.11
N TRP A 243 6.54 66.75 -11.28
CA TRP A 243 7.34 66.46 -12.48
C TRP A 243 6.58 66.58 -13.81
N ILE A 244 5.26 66.42 -13.80
CA ILE A 244 4.39 66.55 -14.97
C ILE A 244 4.45 67.96 -15.56
N THR A 245 4.68 68.98 -14.72
CA THR A 245 4.73 70.38 -15.17
C THR A 245 5.98 70.70 -15.99
N ILE A 246 6.98 69.80 -16.04
CA ILE A 246 8.22 69.99 -16.82
C ILE A 246 8.01 69.76 -18.32
N PHE A 247 6.97 69.03 -18.72
CA PHE A 247 6.70 68.78 -20.15
C PHE A 247 6.53 70.08 -20.94
N ALA A 248 5.90 71.11 -20.35
CA ALA A 248 5.69 72.40 -21.01
C ALA A 248 7.02 73.13 -21.34
N PRO A 249 7.91 73.40 -20.36
CA PRO A 249 9.17 74.08 -20.64
C PRO A 249 10.24 73.18 -21.29
N ALA A 250 10.15 71.85 -21.19
CA ALA A 250 11.16 70.92 -21.71
C ALA A 250 11.45 71.10 -23.21
N SER A 251 10.45 71.44 -24.03
CA SER A 251 10.65 71.73 -25.45
C SER A 251 11.70 72.81 -25.74
N LYS A 252 11.98 73.70 -24.78
CA LYS A 252 12.95 74.80 -24.92
C LYS A 252 14.40 74.36 -24.72
N PHE A 253 14.68 73.28 -23.97
CA PHE A 253 16.05 72.87 -23.59
C PHE A 253 16.32 71.36 -23.66
N ASP A 254 15.30 70.52 -23.85
CA ASP A 254 15.38 69.09 -24.09
C ASP A 254 14.33 68.67 -25.13
N THR A 255 14.58 69.01 -26.39
CA THR A 255 13.70 68.68 -27.52
C THR A 255 13.49 67.16 -27.71
N SER A 256 14.37 66.35 -27.13
CA SER A 256 14.29 64.89 -27.15
C SER A 256 13.44 64.29 -26.02
N TYR A 257 13.01 65.11 -25.06
CA TYR A 257 12.35 64.69 -23.82
C TYR A 257 13.10 63.55 -23.11
N SER A 258 14.44 63.61 -23.11
CA SER A 258 15.32 62.61 -22.48
C SER A 258 15.02 62.41 -20.99
N PHE A 259 14.47 63.43 -20.32
CA PHE A 259 14.11 63.35 -18.91
C PHE A 259 13.08 62.25 -18.59
N ILE A 260 12.23 61.85 -19.54
CA ILE A 260 11.19 60.82 -19.35
C ILE A 260 11.84 59.50 -18.89
N ASP A 261 13.05 59.20 -19.37
CA ASP A 261 13.78 57.99 -19.01
C ASP A 261 14.12 57.95 -17.51
N SER A 262 14.21 59.13 -16.88
CA SER A 262 14.51 59.32 -15.46
C SER A 262 13.30 59.17 -14.53
N ILE A 263 12.07 59.11 -15.05
CA ILE A 263 10.86 58.85 -14.25
C ILE A 263 10.98 57.48 -13.59
N GLU A 264 10.90 57.44 -12.26
CA GLU A 264 10.86 56.21 -11.47
C GLU A 264 9.42 55.72 -11.29
N ILE A 265 9.27 54.40 -11.17
CA ILE A 265 7.95 53.77 -11.03
C ILE A 265 7.59 53.78 -9.54
N TYR A 266 6.60 54.58 -9.17
CA TYR A 266 6.01 54.54 -7.83
C TYR A 266 4.90 53.48 -7.76
N ASP A 267 4.92 52.66 -6.71
CA ASP A 267 3.86 51.68 -6.46
C ASP A 267 2.66 52.34 -5.77
N TYR A 268 1.59 52.52 -6.54
CA TYR A 268 0.35 53.14 -6.06
C TYR A 268 -0.57 52.20 -5.26
N LYS A 269 -0.17 50.94 -4.96
CA LYS A 269 -1.00 49.96 -4.20
C LYS A 269 -1.66 50.53 -2.95
N ARG A 270 -0.95 51.37 -2.19
CA ARG A 270 -1.46 51.95 -0.94
C ARG A 270 -2.27 53.24 -1.13
N ARG A 271 -2.30 53.79 -2.34
CA ARG A 271 -2.93 55.09 -2.66
C ARG A 271 -3.54 55.07 -4.09
N PRO A 272 -4.53 54.19 -4.38
CA PRO A 272 -5.15 54.08 -5.71
C PRO A 272 -5.69 55.41 -6.24
N GLY A 273 -6.29 56.25 -5.38
CA GLY A 273 -6.80 57.57 -5.78
C GLY A 273 -5.71 58.53 -6.31
N GLN A 274 -4.45 58.37 -5.89
CA GLN A 274 -3.34 59.16 -6.45
C GLN A 274 -2.97 58.73 -7.86
N PHE A 275 -3.14 57.45 -8.21
CA PHE A 275 -2.95 56.98 -9.59
C PHE A 275 -4.02 57.55 -10.52
N ILE A 276 -5.29 57.58 -10.10
CA ILE A 276 -6.36 58.21 -10.88
C ILE A 276 -6.07 59.71 -11.07
N LYS A 277 -5.55 60.38 -10.03
CA LYS A 277 -5.12 61.78 -10.12
C LYS A 277 -3.97 61.96 -11.12
N LEU A 278 -2.97 61.09 -11.11
CA LEU A 278 -1.89 61.04 -12.10
C LEU A 278 -2.44 60.96 -13.53
N LEU A 279 -3.37 60.03 -13.79
CA LEU A 279 -3.98 59.85 -15.12
C LEU A 279 -4.70 61.12 -15.61
N LYS A 280 -5.38 61.83 -14.70
CA LYS A 280 -6.05 63.10 -15.02
C LYS A 280 -5.07 64.22 -15.33
N GLU A 281 -4.00 64.36 -14.56
CA GLU A 281 -3.00 65.43 -14.75
C GLU A 281 -2.12 65.21 -15.99
N ILE A 282 -1.86 63.95 -16.35
CA ILE A 282 -1.01 63.62 -17.51
C ILE A 282 -1.79 63.59 -18.84
N LYS A 283 -3.12 63.50 -18.80
CA LYS A 283 -3.96 63.42 -20.02
C LYS A 283 -3.77 64.60 -20.99
N PRO A 284 -3.78 65.87 -20.55
CA PRO A 284 -3.54 66.99 -21.44
C PRO A 284 -2.17 66.93 -22.13
N ILE A 285 -1.15 66.40 -21.44
CA ILE A 285 0.21 66.26 -21.98
C ILE A 285 0.28 65.15 -23.02
N ILE A 286 -0.39 64.02 -22.77
CA ILE A 286 -0.46 62.93 -23.75
C ILE A 286 -1.11 63.41 -25.05
N ASN A 287 -2.21 64.15 -24.96
CA ASN A 287 -2.87 64.74 -26.14
C ASN A 287 -1.93 65.73 -26.86
N TYR A 288 -1.17 66.55 -26.13
CA TYR A 288 -0.18 67.44 -26.74
C TYR A 288 0.97 66.67 -27.43
N LEU A 289 1.46 65.58 -26.82
CA LEU A 289 2.56 64.78 -27.35
C LEU A 289 2.15 63.94 -28.56
N GLU A 290 0.87 63.59 -28.67
CA GLU A 290 0.31 62.91 -29.84
C GLU A 290 0.55 63.70 -31.12
N ASP A 291 0.30 65.00 -31.09
CA ASP A 291 0.49 65.89 -32.25
C ASP A 291 1.95 66.35 -32.41
N SER A 292 2.74 66.39 -31.33
CA SER A 292 4.06 67.06 -31.33
C SER A 292 5.27 66.14 -31.32
N ASN A 293 5.25 64.99 -30.60
CA ASN A 293 6.41 64.12 -30.45
C ASN A 293 6.03 62.66 -30.09
N LEU A 294 5.92 61.82 -31.13
CA LEU A 294 5.52 60.41 -31.00
C LEU A 294 6.49 59.57 -30.12
N ASN A 295 7.78 59.87 -30.12
CA ASN A 295 8.75 59.14 -29.30
C ASN A 295 8.56 59.45 -27.81
N ALA A 296 8.39 60.74 -27.47
CA ALA A 296 8.10 61.18 -26.11
C ALA A 296 6.75 60.64 -25.62
N LEU A 297 5.72 60.62 -26.49
CA LEU A 297 4.43 59.97 -26.22
C LEU A 297 4.62 58.51 -25.81
N ASN A 298 5.29 57.72 -26.65
CA ASN A 298 5.48 56.28 -26.40
C ASN A 298 6.27 56.01 -25.12
N LYS A 299 7.33 56.80 -24.83
CA LYS A 299 8.09 56.69 -23.58
C LYS A 299 7.21 57.01 -22.36
N THR A 300 6.43 58.10 -22.43
CA THR A 300 5.53 58.52 -21.35
C THR A 300 4.48 57.45 -21.07
N MET A 301 3.82 56.96 -22.12
CA MET A 301 2.81 55.92 -21.99
C MET A 301 3.36 54.62 -21.41
N ASN A 302 4.55 54.20 -21.82
CA ASN A 302 5.21 53.03 -21.24
C ASN A 302 5.48 53.21 -19.73
N LYS A 303 5.88 54.41 -19.29
CA LYS A 303 6.06 54.69 -17.85
C LYS A 303 4.74 54.61 -17.08
N VAL A 304 3.66 55.20 -17.60
CA VAL A 304 2.33 55.16 -16.96
C VAL A 304 1.79 53.73 -16.89
N ILE A 305 1.89 52.94 -17.97
CA ILE A 305 1.50 51.53 -17.98
C ILE A 305 2.30 50.71 -16.95
N LYS A 306 3.60 50.99 -16.82
CA LYS A 306 4.45 50.31 -15.84
C LYS A 306 4.06 50.63 -14.39
N MET A 307 3.52 51.81 -14.12
CA MET A 307 2.99 52.22 -12.82
C MET A 307 1.67 51.52 -12.45
N SER A 308 0.95 50.94 -13.41
CA SER A 308 -0.22 50.11 -13.13
C SER A 308 0.19 48.82 -12.40
N TYR A 309 -0.42 48.59 -11.23
CA TYR A 309 -0.09 47.45 -10.36
C TYR A 309 -1.21 46.40 -10.24
N SER A 310 -2.41 46.72 -10.72
CA SER A 310 -3.57 45.81 -10.75
C SER A 310 -4.27 45.87 -12.12
N VAL A 311 -5.16 44.90 -12.36
CA VAL A 311 -6.00 44.86 -13.56
C VAL A 311 -6.98 46.03 -13.60
N GLU A 312 -7.49 46.44 -12.44
CA GLU A 312 -8.36 47.61 -12.28
C GLU A 312 -7.64 48.91 -12.70
N CYS A 313 -6.36 49.08 -12.35
CA CYS A 313 -5.58 50.23 -12.82
C CYS A 313 -5.48 50.27 -14.34
N LEU A 314 -5.39 49.11 -15.01
CA LEU A 314 -5.38 49.06 -16.48
C LEU A 314 -6.74 49.42 -17.08
N VAL A 315 -7.84 49.07 -16.42
CA VAL A 315 -9.18 49.53 -16.81
C VAL A 315 -9.25 51.05 -16.75
N HIS A 316 -8.91 51.68 -15.62
CA HIS A 316 -8.92 53.14 -15.50
C HIS A 316 -7.98 53.84 -16.48
N LEU A 317 -6.84 53.21 -16.75
CA LEU A 317 -5.89 53.71 -17.74
C LEU A 317 -6.50 53.67 -19.15
N GLN A 318 -7.13 52.55 -19.54
CA GLN A 318 -7.76 52.40 -20.84
C GLN A 318 -8.97 53.32 -21.00
N GLU A 319 -9.83 53.47 -19.98
CA GLU A 319 -10.96 54.41 -19.96
C GLU A 319 -10.48 55.86 -20.14
N ASN A 320 -9.43 56.26 -19.42
CA ASN A 320 -8.95 57.65 -19.44
C ASN A 320 -8.34 58.03 -20.80
N PHE A 321 -7.87 57.05 -21.58
CA PHE A 321 -7.23 57.21 -22.89
C PHE A 321 -7.96 56.44 -24.00
N GLU A 322 -9.28 56.31 -23.90
CA GLU A 322 -10.09 55.54 -24.85
C GLU A 322 -10.05 56.11 -26.27
N ASP A 323 -9.95 57.44 -26.39
CA ASP A 323 -9.90 58.17 -27.67
C ASP A 323 -8.54 58.06 -28.39
N LEU A 324 -7.51 57.49 -27.74
CA LEU A 324 -6.13 57.48 -28.25
C LEU A 324 -5.90 56.29 -29.19
N GLU A 325 -5.85 56.51 -30.51
CA GLU A 325 -5.64 55.48 -31.53
C GLU A 325 -4.17 55.04 -31.70
N ASN A 326 -3.41 54.92 -30.61
CA ASN A 326 -2.00 54.52 -30.65
C ASN A 326 -1.83 52.99 -30.52
N LYS A 327 -1.46 52.32 -31.61
CA LYS A 327 -1.22 50.86 -31.65
C LYS A 327 -0.16 50.37 -30.66
N THR A 328 0.89 51.16 -30.41
CA THR A 328 1.97 50.80 -29.47
C THR A 328 1.45 50.79 -28.04
N PHE A 329 0.63 51.78 -27.70
CA PHE A 329 -0.02 51.90 -26.40
C PHE A 329 -0.95 50.71 -26.11
N LEU A 330 -1.85 50.39 -27.04
CA LEU A 330 -2.78 49.26 -26.93
C LEU A 330 -2.03 47.93 -26.83
N HIS A 331 -0.89 47.77 -27.51
CA HIS A 331 -0.02 46.60 -27.37
C HIS A 331 0.60 46.50 -25.98
N GLU A 332 1.14 47.59 -25.43
CA GLU A 332 1.75 47.57 -24.10
C GLU A 332 0.72 47.36 -22.97
N ILE A 333 -0.54 47.82 -23.13
CA ILE A 333 -1.64 47.46 -22.20
C ILE A 333 -1.86 45.94 -22.19
N ARG A 334 -2.02 45.31 -23.37
CA ARG A 334 -2.22 43.86 -23.48
C ARG A 334 -1.07 43.07 -22.87
N LYS A 335 0.17 43.49 -23.16
CA LYS A 335 1.39 42.89 -22.62
C LYS A 335 1.48 43.04 -21.10
N LYS A 336 1.13 44.21 -20.55
CA LYS A 336 1.10 44.45 -19.10
C LYS A 336 0.00 43.61 -18.44
N LEU A 337 -1.18 43.49 -19.03
CA LEU A 337 -2.25 42.63 -18.54
C LEU A 337 -1.79 41.16 -18.49
N LEU A 338 -1.19 40.66 -19.57
CA LEU A 338 -0.58 39.32 -19.59
C LEU A 338 0.49 39.14 -18.51
N GLY A 339 1.31 40.17 -18.27
CA GLY A 339 2.28 40.17 -17.17
C GLY A 339 1.62 40.06 -15.79
N LEU A 340 0.51 40.77 -15.56
CA LEU A 340 -0.25 40.71 -14.30
C LEU A 340 -0.95 39.36 -14.10
N VAL A 341 -1.52 38.76 -15.16
CA VAL A 341 -2.15 37.43 -15.07
C VAL A 341 -1.11 36.34 -14.77
N ASN A 342 0.12 36.49 -15.27
CA ASN A 342 1.22 35.56 -14.97
C ASN A 342 1.91 35.83 -13.62
N ASP A 343 1.61 36.95 -12.95
CA ASP A 343 2.23 37.29 -11.68
C ASP A 343 1.62 36.48 -10.53
N LYS A 344 2.41 35.51 -10.03
CA LYS A 344 2.00 34.64 -8.91
C LYS A 344 1.86 35.39 -7.58
N GLN A 345 2.46 36.58 -7.44
CA GLN A 345 2.39 37.41 -6.23
C GLN A 345 1.21 38.39 -6.26
N LEU A 346 0.52 38.54 -7.39
CA LEU A 346 -0.65 39.40 -7.47
C LEU A 346 -1.81 38.79 -6.67
N TYR A 347 -2.42 39.60 -5.82
CA TYR A 347 -3.65 39.23 -5.12
C TYR A 347 -4.84 39.44 -6.05
N TRP A 348 -5.70 38.41 -6.15
CA TRP A 348 -6.90 38.42 -6.99
C TRP A 348 -8.16 38.47 -6.13
N ASN A 349 -9.08 39.36 -6.49
CA ASN A 349 -10.45 39.44 -5.95
C ASN A 349 -11.49 39.44 -7.08
N ASP A 350 -12.77 39.41 -6.72
CA ASP A 350 -13.89 39.42 -7.70
C ASP A 350 -13.84 40.65 -8.61
N GLU A 351 -13.48 41.82 -8.09
CA GLU A 351 -13.34 43.06 -8.87
C GLU A 351 -12.22 42.97 -9.91
N ASN A 352 -11.10 42.31 -9.59
CA ASN A 352 -10.00 42.07 -10.53
C ASN A 352 -10.40 41.09 -11.63
N ILE A 353 -11.16 40.05 -11.30
CA ILE A 353 -11.71 39.11 -12.29
C ILE A 353 -12.70 39.84 -13.20
N PHE A 354 -13.62 40.64 -12.64
CA PHE A 354 -14.53 41.46 -13.42
C PHE A 354 -13.77 42.42 -14.36
N SER A 355 -12.73 43.08 -13.85
CA SER A 355 -11.85 43.96 -14.63
C SER A 355 -11.12 43.21 -15.75
N LEU A 356 -10.67 41.97 -15.49
CA LEU A 356 -10.04 41.11 -16.50
C LEU A 356 -11.04 40.78 -17.62
N HIS A 357 -12.24 40.33 -17.27
CA HIS A 357 -13.31 40.07 -18.24
C HIS A 357 -13.63 41.30 -19.08
N ARG A 358 -13.69 42.47 -18.45
CA ARG A 358 -13.97 43.73 -19.11
C ARG A 358 -12.88 44.08 -20.14
N LEU A 359 -11.61 44.03 -19.77
CA LEU A 359 -10.50 44.30 -20.70
C LEU A 359 -10.41 43.28 -21.85
N LEU A 360 -10.74 42.01 -21.61
CA LEU A 360 -10.77 41.00 -22.66
C LEU A 360 -11.89 41.24 -23.68
N LYS A 361 -13.01 41.84 -23.24
CA LYS A 361 -14.16 42.17 -24.09
C LYS A 361 -14.05 43.52 -24.79
N GLU A 362 -13.06 44.35 -24.45
CA GLU A 362 -12.89 45.70 -24.99
C GLU A 362 -12.42 45.65 -26.46
N PRO A 363 -13.27 45.99 -27.44
CA PRO A 363 -12.94 45.87 -28.86
C PRO A 363 -11.76 46.77 -29.27
N ASN A 364 -11.59 47.93 -28.62
CA ASN A 364 -10.55 48.91 -28.97
C ASN A 364 -9.13 48.41 -28.68
N LEU A 365 -8.94 47.43 -27.79
CA LEU A 365 -7.61 46.87 -27.49
C LEU A 365 -7.04 46.00 -28.64
N GLY A 366 -7.87 45.56 -29.58
CA GLY A 366 -7.42 44.84 -30.78
C GLY A 366 -6.65 43.55 -30.46
N TRP A 367 -7.18 42.72 -29.57
CA TRP A 367 -6.59 41.45 -29.15
C TRP A 367 -6.33 40.50 -30.33
N GLN A 368 -5.14 39.91 -30.37
CA GLN A 368 -4.78 38.87 -31.34
C GLN A 368 -5.15 37.49 -30.81
N ASN A 369 -5.50 36.57 -31.71
CA ASN A 369 -5.90 35.19 -31.33
C ASN A 369 -4.83 34.47 -30.47
N ARG A 370 -3.55 34.70 -30.73
CA ARG A 370 -2.43 34.14 -29.93
C ARG A 370 -2.35 34.71 -28.52
N GLU A 371 -2.80 35.94 -28.32
CA GLU A 371 -2.78 36.61 -27.02
C GLU A 371 -3.91 36.07 -26.14
N TYR A 372 -5.09 35.83 -26.70
CA TYR A 372 -6.18 35.12 -25.99
C TYR A 372 -5.75 33.73 -25.50
N ALA A 373 -5.04 32.95 -26.33
CA ALA A 373 -4.48 31.67 -25.92
C ALA A 373 -3.45 31.84 -24.79
N SER A 374 -2.65 32.91 -24.81
CA SER A 374 -1.68 33.21 -23.76
C SER A 374 -2.36 33.59 -22.44
N VAL A 375 -3.49 34.30 -22.48
CA VAL A 375 -4.31 34.61 -21.29
C VAL A 375 -4.87 33.33 -20.70
N LEU A 376 -5.48 32.46 -21.51
CA LEU A 376 -6.03 31.18 -21.04
C LEU A 376 -4.94 30.28 -20.46
N LYS A 377 -3.75 30.23 -21.08
CA LYS A 377 -2.59 29.53 -20.52
C LYS A 377 -2.20 30.08 -19.15
N ALA A 378 -2.11 31.40 -19.01
CA ALA A 378 -1.77 32.05 -17.75
C ALA A 378 -2.80 31.75 -16.65
N ILE A 379 -4.10 31.76 -16.99
CA ILE A 379 -5.18 31.36 -16.08
C ILE A 379 -5.03 29.88 -15.71
N ALA A 380 -4.84 28.99 -16.68
CA ALA A 380 -4.69 27.55 -16.46
C ALA A 380 -3.51 27.21 -15.54
N GLU A 381 -2.43 27.99 -15.60
CA GLU A 381 -1.22 27.84 -14.79
C GLU A 381 -1.28 28.58 -13.43
N SER A 382 -2.40 29.25 -13.13
CA SER A 382 -2.58 30.01 -11.90
C SER A 382 -2.68 29.12 -10.65
N ASN A 383 -2.12 29.61 -9.54
CA ASN A 383 -2.26 29.04 -8.20
C ASN A 383 -3.42 29.65 -7.39
N HIS A 384 -4.14 30.63 -7.95
CA HIS A 384 -5.27 31.28 -7.30
C HIS A 384 -6.59 30.72 -7.80
N ILE A 385 -7.38 30.15 -6.89
CA ILE A 385 -8.62 29.43 -7.21
C ILE A 385 -9.66 30.29 -7.93
N ILE A 386 -9.80 31.56 -7.52
CA ILE A 386 -10.74 32.52 -8.11
C ILE A 386 -10.39 32.84 -9.58
N VAL A 387 -9.10 32.79 -9.94
CA VAL A 387 -8.62 32.98 -11.31
C VAL A 387 -8.94 31.74 -12.13
N LEU A 388 -8.68 30.54 -11.59
CA LEU A 388 -9.06 29.28 -12.25
C LEU A 388 -10.57 29.22 -12.48
N GLU A 389 -11.40 29.65 -11.53
CA GLU A 389 -12.87 29.63 -11.66
C GLU A 389 -13.39 30.53 -12.79
N SER A 390 -12.65 31.57 -13.19
CA SER A 390 -12.99 32.42 -14.33
C SER A 390 -12.76 31.78 -15.70
N PHE A 391 -11.98 30.68 -15.77
CA PHE A 391 -11.58 30.06 -17.02
C PHE A 391 -12.77 29.65 -17.93
N PRO A 392 -13.83 28.97 -17.45
CA PRO A 392 -14.92 28.53 -18.32
C PRO A 392 -15.65 29.68 -19.01
N GLU A 393 -15.87 30.80 -18.31
CA GLU A 393 -16.53 31.96 -18.88
C GLU A 393 -15.64 32.69 -19.91
N ILE A 394 -14.36 32.85 -19.62
CA ILE A 394 -13.39 33.46 -20.55
C ILE A 394 -13.21 32.57 -21.78
N TYR A 395 -13.13 31.25 -21.58
CA TYR A 395 -13.05 30.26 -22.65
C TYR A 395 -14.27 30.32 -23.57
N LYS A 396 -15.49 30.36 -23.01
CA LYS A 396 -16.74 30.52 -23.77
C LYS A 396 -16.74 31.79 -24.61
N PHE A 397 -16.30 32.90 -24.03
CA PHE A 397 -16.19 34.18 -24.76
C PHE A 397 -15.23 34.07 -25.95
N ILE A 398 -14.04 33.50 -25.75
CA ILE A 398 -13.02 33.36 -26.82
C ILE A 398 -13.52 32.43 -27.94
N LEU A 399 -14.23 31.35 -27.61
CA LEU A 399 -14.84 30.47 -28.61
C LEU A 399 -15.94 31.15 -29.43
N GLY A 400 -16.64 32.13 -28.86
CA GLY A 400 -17.66 32.91 -29.56
C GLY A 400 -17.10 33.92 -30.56
N LEU A 401 -15.79 34.16 -30.58
CA LEU A 401 -15.14 35.03 -31.56
C LEU A 401 -15.08 34.32 -32.92
N ASN A 402 -15.45 35.00 -34.00
CA ASN A 402 -15.53 34.42 -35.35
C ASN A 402 -14.11 34.21 -35.92
N LEU A 403 -13.46 33.12 -35.51
CA LEU A 403 -12.07 32.78 -35.87
C LEU A 403 -12.04 32.06 -37.24
N GLY A 404 -11.39 32.65 -38.24
CA GLY A 404 -11.31 32.11 -39.61
C GLY A 404 -10.78 30.66 -39.72
N THR A 405 -11.06 30.00 -40.86
CA THR A 405 -10.99 28.53 -41.01
C THR A 405 -9.59 27.90 -40.97
N SER A 406 -8.53 28.56 -41.44
CA SER A 406 -7.16 27.96 -41.50
C SER A 406 -6.30 28.25 -40.26
N PHE A 407 -6.52 29.39 -39.60
CA PHE A 407 -5.85 29.75 -38.31
C PHE A 407 -6.42 28.96 -37.11
N ASN A 408 -7.49 28.20 -37.35
CA ASN A 408 -8.35 27.59 -36.35
C ASN A 408 -7.70 26.33 -35.70
N GLN A 409 -6.99 25.48 -36.43
CA GLN A 409 -6.52 24.19 -35.89
C GLN A 409 -5.40 24.28 -34.83
N THR A 410 -4.39 25.12 -35.05
CA THR A 410 -3.26 25.25 -34.11
C THR A 410 -3.69 25.90 -32.80
N ILE A 411 -4.56 26.90 -32.87
CA ILE A 411 -5.12 27.57 -31.69
C ILE A 411 -6.08 26.62 -30.96
N LYS A 412 -6.93 25.87 -31.68
CA LYS A 412 -7.79 24.82 -31.08
C LYS A 412 -7.01 23.80 -30.27
N LYS A 413 -5.93 23.24 -30.83
CA LYS A 413 -5.09 22.27 -30.12
C LYS A 413 -4.44 22.88 -28.87
N GLY A 414 -4.03 24.15 -28.94
CA GLY A 414 -3.55 24.89 -27.76
C GLY A 414 -4.63 25.09 -26.71
N LEU A 415 -5.83 25.51 -27.11
CA LEU A 415 -6.99 25.71 -26.23
C LEU A 415 -7.41 24.44 -25.50
N GLU A 416 -7.39 23.29 -26.19
CA GLU A 416 -7.64 21.98 -25.59
C GLU A 416 -6.57 21.63 -24.54
N GLN A 417 -5.28 21.84 -24.87
CA GLN A 417 -4.18 21.58 -23.93
C GLN A 417 -4.27 22.45 -22.68
N GLU A 418 -4.60 23.73 -22.82
CA GLU A 418 -4.77 24.63 -21.69
C GLU A 418 -6.03 24.30 -20.88
N SER A 419 -7.11 23.85 -21.52
CA SER A 419 -8.30 23.34 -20.83
C SER A 419 -8.02 22.10 -19.98
N ILE A 420 -7.20 21.17 -20.50
CA ILE A 420 -6.74 19.98 -19.76
C ILE A 420 -5.88 20.37 -18.56
N LYS A 421 -4.91 21.26 -18.76
CA LYS A 421 -4.05 21.76 -17.68
C LYS A 421 -4.85 22.49 -16.61
N TRP A 422 -5.76 23.37 -17.03
CA TRP A 422 -6.68 24.08 -16.14
C TRP A 422 -7.50 23.10 -15.31
N PHE A 423 -8.14 22.12 -15.95
CA PHE A 423 -8.98 21.14 -15.27
C PHE A 423 -8.16 20.32 -14.26
N THR A 424 -6.95 19.94 -14.64
CA THR A 424 -6.01 19.24 -13.75
C THR A 424 -5.65 20.11 -12.53
N ASN A 425 -5.41 21.41 -12.73
CA ASN A 425 -5.03 22.32 -11.66
C ASN A 425 -6.21 22.70 -10.75
N ILE A 426 -7.41 22.93 -11.28
CA ILE A 426 -8.59 23.23 -10.45
C ILE A 426 -9.00 22.00 -9.62
N CYS A 427 -8.86 20.78 -10.17
CA CYS A 427 -9.09 19.55 -9.41
C CYS A 427 -8.04 19.31 -8.31
N ARG A 428 -6.80 19.81 -8.46
CA ARG A 428 -5.79 19.75 -7.39
C ARG A 428 -6.10 20.70 -6.22
N GLN A 429 -6.79 21.82 -6.50
CA GLN A 429 -7.05 22.86 -5.51
C GLN A 429 -8.45 22.77 -4.87
N ARG A 430 -9.45 22.18 -5.55
CA ARG A 430 -10.79 21.90 -5.01
C ARG A 430 -10.92 20.41 -4.65
N SER A 431 -11.56 20.11 -3.51
CA SER A 431 -11.72 18.73 -3.02
C SER A 431 -13.11 18.12 -3.23
N SER A 432 -14.13 18.90 -3.64
CA SER A 432 -15.49 18.38 -3.77
C SER A 432 -15.75 17.81 -5.17
N ALA A 433 -16.23 16.57 -5.25
CA ALA A 433 -16.57 15.96 -6.54
C ALA A 433 -17.72 16.71 -7.24
N TYR A 434 -18.59 17.42 -6.51
CA TYR A 434 -19.69 18.18 -7.10
C TYR A 434 -19.15 19.32 -7.96
N ASP A 435 -18.21 20.07 -7.42
CA ASP A 435 -17.60 21.20 -8.13
C ASP A 435 -16.88 20.71 -9.39
N ILE A 436 -16.17 19.59 -9.32
CA ILE A 436 -15.48 18.98 -10.46
C ILE A 436 -16.46 18.67 -11.61
N PHE A 437 -17.55 17.95 -11.32
CA PHE A 437 -18.55 17.63 -12.35
C PHE A 437 -19.33 18.86 -12.83
N ARG A 438 -19.55 19.86 -11.96
CA ARG A 438 -20.14 21.15 -12.34
C ARG A 438 -19.25 21.90 -13.33
N TYR A 439 -17.94 21.97 -13.07
CA TYR A 439 -16.98 22.60 -13.98
C TYR A 439 -16.88 21.85 -15.31
N LEU A 440 -16.89 20.51 -15.28
CA LEU A 440 -16.97 19.69 -16.50
C LEU A 440 -18.24 20.01 -17.31
N SER A 441 -19.39 20.05 -16.65
CA SER A 441 -20.67 20.40 -17.27
C SER A 441 -20.65 21.80 -17.88
N SER A 442 -20.12 22.78 -17.16
CA SER A 442 -19.96 24.15 -17.65
C SER A 442 -19.10 24.18 -18.91
N MET A 443 -17.90 23.57 -18.88
CA MET A 443 -17.01 23.52 -20.04
C MET A 443 -17.63 22.78 -21.23
N TYR A 444 -18.32 21.67 -20.98
CA TYR A 444 -18.98 20.88 -22.02
C TYR A 444 -20.05 21.70 -22.76
N SER A 445 -20.93 22.38 -22.00
CA SER A 445 -22.03 23.19 -22.55
C SER A 445 -21.57 24.35 -23.45
N THR A 446 -20.28 24.71 -23.38
CA THR A 446 -19.72 25.89 -24.06
C THR A 446 -18.99 25.58 -25.37
N SER A 447 -18.85 24.30 -25.75
CA SER A 447 -18.00 23.87 -26.86
C SER A 447 -18.74 22.94 -27.83
N THR A 448 -18.67 23.24 -29.14
CA THR A 448 -19.08 22.30 -30.21
C THR A 448 -18.20 21.05 -30.29
N HIS A 449 -17.08 21.02 -29.55
CA HIS A 449 -16.16 19.88 -29.42
C HIS A 449 -16.12 19.38 -27.96
N GLY A 450 -17.19 19.66 -27.18
CA GLY A 450 -17.30 19.29 -25.77
C GLY A 450 -17.00 17.81 -25.52
N GLN A 451 -17.35 16.93 -26.45
CA GLN A 451 -17.12 15.49 -26.36
C GLN A 451 -15.65 15.07 -26.49
N GLU A 452 -14.88 15.72 -27.38
CA GLU A 452 -13.44 15.46 -27.49
C GLU A 452 -12.68 15.96 -26.25
N ILE A 453 -13.07 17.13 -25.73
CA ILE A 453 -12.51 17.69 -24.49
C ILE A 453 -12.88 16.78 -23.31
N LEU A 454 -14.14 16.34 -23.21
CA LEU A 454 -14.60 15.40 -22.18
C LEU A 454 -13.78 14.12 -22.18
N ASN A 455 -13.61 13.48 -23.35
CA ASN A 455 -12.85 12.24 -23.47
C ASN A 455 -11.39 12.42 -23.02
N LYS A 456 -10.76 13.56 -23.37
CA LYS A 456 -9.40 13.87 -22.91
C LYS A 456 -9.33 14.20 -21.41
N LEU A 457 -10.33 14.88 -20.85
CA LEU A 457 -10.37 15.19 -19.41
C LEU A 457 -10.62 13.93 -18.56
N LEU A 458 -11.46 13.02 -19.04
CA LEU A 458 -11.76 11.75 -18.37
C LEU A 458 -10.60 10.76 -18.44
N SER A 459 -9.82 10.74 -19.53
CA SER A 459 -8.65 9.85 -19.67
C SER A 459 -7.50 10.19 -18.72
N HIS A 460 -7.48 11.37 -18.11
CA HIS A 460 -6.46 11.78 -17.14
C HIS A 460 -6.59 11.13 -15.75
N ASN A 461 -7.50 10.16 -15.55
CA ASN A 461 -7.71 9.40 -14.30
C ASN A 461 -8.07 10.25 -13.05
N ILE A 462 -8.26 11.55 -13.18
CA ILE A 462 -8.61 12.45 -12.07
C ILE A 462 -9.93 12.02 -11.43
N VAL A 463 -10.94 11.73 -12.26
CA VAL A 463 -12.26 11.30 -11.80
C VAL A 463 -12.23 9.92 -11.14
N MET A 464 -11.36 9.02 -11.60
CA MET A 464 -11.18 7.69 -11.00
C MET A 464 -10.51 7.75 -9.63
N SER A 465 -9.73 8.79 -9.35
CA SER A 465 -9.06 9.01 -8.06
C SER A 465 -9.96 9.59 -6.95
N LEU A 466 -11.18 10.00 -7.29
CA LEU A 466 -12.12 10.56 -6.31
C LEU A 466 -12.71 9.46 -5.40
N PRO A 467 -12.91 9.74 -4.10
CA PRO A 467 -13.53 8.78 -3.19
C PRO A 467 -14.96 8.43 -3.61
N ASP A 468 -15.30 7.14 -3.55
CA ASP A 468 -16.62 6.62 -3.94
C ASP A 468 -17.76 7.27 -3.15
N ASP A 469 -17.59 7.47 -1.84
CA ASP A 469 -18.57 8.16 -0.98
C ASP A 469 -18.89 9.58 -1.49
N SER A 470 -17.87 10.29 -1.96
CA SER A 470 -18.04 11.64 -2.51
C SER A 470 -18.87 11.58 -3.78
N ILE A 471 -18.52 10.68 -4.70
CA ILE A 471 -19.25 10.47 -5.96
C ILE A 471 -20.71 10.08 -5.69
N PHE A 472 -20.96 9.07 -4.85
CA PHE A 472 -22.31 8.57 -4.59
C PHE A 472 -23.24 9.66 -4.03
N SER A 473 -22.76 10.45 -3.06
CA SER A 473 -23.56 11.51 -2.43
C SER A 473 -24.10 12.57 -3.39
N ILE A 474 -23.42 12.76 -4.53
CA ILE A 474 -23.72 13.81 -5.50
C ILE A 474 -24.84 13.41 -6.46
N THR A 475 -25.08 12.11 -6.67
CA THR A 475 -26.12 11.59 -7.58
C THR A 475 -27.49 12.28 -7.40
N SER A 476 -27.83 12.61 -6.16
CA SER A 476 -29.07 13.31 -5.81
C SER A 476 -29.18 14.77 -6.33
N ARG A 477 -28.10 15.39 -6.82
CA ARG A 477 -27.98 16.83 -7.13
C ARG A 477 -27.49 17.16 -8.54
N ILE A 478 -27.23 16.16 -9.40
CA ILE A 478 -26.62 16.38 -10.73
C ILE A 478 -27.63 16.60 -11.85
N THR A 479 -28.92 16.71 -11.55
CA THR A 479 -29.98 16.86 -12.56
C THR A 479 -29.85 18.12 -13.41
N ASP A 480 -29.14 19.13 -12.90
CA ASP A 480 -28.98 20.42 -13.56
C ASP A 480 -27.72 20.46 -14.46
N PHE A 481 -27.00 19.34 -14.59
CA PHE A 481 -25.82 19.22 -15.45
C PHE A 481 -26.20 18.88 -16.90
N HIS A 482 -25.24 19.00 -17.82
CA HIS A 482 -25.41 18.64 -19.21
C HIS A 482 -25.70 17.14 -19.37
N GLU A 483 -26.61 16.76 -20.27
CA GLU A 483 -27.12 15.39 -20.42
C GLU A 483 -26.03 14.34 -20.68
N ASP A 484 -25.04 14.65 -21.53
CA ASP A 484 -23.89 13.78 -21.75
C ASP A 484 -23.03 13.55 -20.51
N ILE A 485 -22.89 14.57 -19.65
CA ILE A 485 -22.15 14.47 -18.38
C ILE A 485 -22.95 13.65 -17.37
N ILE A 486 -24.27 13.83 -17.32
CA ILE A 486 -25.16 12.98 -16.52
C ILE A 486 -25.03 11.53 -16.96
N THR A 487 -25.03 11.26 -18.26
CA THR A 487 -24.90 9.90 -18.82
C THR A 487 -23.56 9.27 -18.45
N HIS A 488 -22.45 10.02 -18.58
CA HIS A 488 -21.12 9.57 -18.18
C HIS A 488 -21.03 9.32 -16.67
N PHE A 489 -21.53 10.26 -15.85
CA PHE A 489 -21.54 10.13 -14.40
C PHE A 489 -22.36 8.91 -13.96
N THR A 490 -23.54 8.72 -14.55
CA THR A 490 -24.42 7.57 -14.26
C THR A 490 -23.72 6.26 -14.59
N THR A 491 -23.02 6.20 -15.72
CA THR A 491 -22.20 5.04 -16.11
C THR A 491 -21.05 4.79 -15.15
N LEU A 492 -20.36 5.86 -14.70
CA LEU A 492 -19.29 5.77 -13.70
C LEU A 492 -19.82 5.20 -12.37
N VAL A 493 -20.95 5.71 -11.87
CA VAL A 493 -21.56 5.21 -10.63
C VAL A 493 -21.96 3.75 -10.80
N LYS A 494 -22.62 3.37 -11.90
CA LYS A 494 -22.95 1.96 -12.20
C LYS A 494 -21.71 1.07 -12.19
N ASN A 495 -20.62 1.49 -12.84
CA ASN A 495 -19.37 0.71 -12.89
C ASN A 495 -18.69 0.57 -11.52
N LYS A 496 -18.77 1.59 -10.66
CA LYS A 496 -18.25 1.51 -9.28
C LYS A 496 -19.15 0.69 -8.35
N VAL A 497 -20.46 0.75 -8.55
CA VAL A 497 -21.46 0.03 -7.75
C VAL A 497 -21.52 -1.45 -8.10
N ARG A 498 -21.51 -1.83 -9.38
CA ARG A 498 -21.71 -3.22 -9.82
C ARG A 498 -20.84 -4.26 -9.09
N PRO A 499 -19.51 -4.08 -8.95
CA PRO A 499 -18.66 -5.05 -8.23
C PRO A 499 -19.02 -5.23 -6.75
N LEU A 500 -19.71 -4.24 -6.15
CA LEU A 500 -20.12 -4.24 -4.74
C LEU A 500 -21.49 -4.89 -4.53
N VAL A 501 -22.26 -5.12 -5.60
CA VAL A 501 -23.62 -5.69 -5.52
C VAL A 501 -23.53 -7.22 -5.56
N GLN A 502 -23.42 -7.85 -4.39
CA GLN A 502 -23.44 -9.32 -4.27
C GLN A 502 -24.73 -9.86 -3.66
N VAL A 503 -25.19 -9.24 -2.57
CA VAL A 503 -26.39 -9.62 -1.81
C VAL A 503 -27.07 -8.35 -1.28
N PRO A 504 -28.38 -8.39 -0.99
CA PRO A 504 -29.11 -7.23 -0.48
C PRO A 504 -28.85 -6.96 1.02
N ASP A 505 -27.58 -6.84 1.40
CA ASP A 505 -27.16 -6.65 2.78
C ASP A 505 -27.24 -5.18 3.27
N GLU A 506 -26.88 -4.96 4.54
CA GLU A 506 -26.88 -3.63 5.14
C GLU A 506 -25.83 -2.69 4.54
N ARG A 507 -24.73 -3.23 3.98
CA ARG A 507 -23.70 -2.44 3.29
C ARG A 507 -24.26 -1.86 2.00
N LEU A 508 -24.94 -2.69 1.21
CA LEU A 508 -25.62 -2.26 0.00
C LEU A 508 -26.72 -1.26 0.32
N LEU A 509 -27.48 -1.49 1.40
CA LEU A 509 -28.50 -0.55 1.84
C LEU A 509 -27.90 0.82 2.20
N LYS A 510 -26.80 0.86 2.95
CA LYS A 510 -26.11 2.10 3.33
C LYS A 510 -25.64 2.87 2.09
N MET A 511 -25.10 2.15 1.10
CA MET A 511 -24.68 2.73 -0.17
C MET A 511 -25.87 3.31 -0.96
N ILE A 512 -26.99 2.57 -1.06
CA ILE A 512 -28.23 3.08 -1.67
C ILE A 512 -28.71 4.35 -0.95
N MET A 513 -28.67 4.36 0.39
CA MET A 513 -29.03 5.53 1.19
C MET A 513 -28.11 6.72 0.89
N GLN A 514 -26.80 6.51 0.70
CA GLN A 514 -25.86 7.55 0.29
C GLN A 514 -26.14 8.07 -1.13
N ILE A 515 -26.38 7.18 -2.10
CA ILE A 515 -26.72 7.55 -3.50
C ILE A 515 -27.95 8.45 -3.55
N CYS A 516 -28.97 8.12 -2.76
CA CYS A 516 -30.19 8.93 -2.65
C CYS A 516 -30.08 10.10 -1.66
N ASN A 517 -28.95 10.28 -0.97
CA ASN A 517 -28.75 11.26 0.09
C ASN A 517 -29.90 11.24 1.13
N SER A 518 -30.18 10.03 1.63
CA SER A 518 -31.24 9.69 2.58
C SER A 518 -30.63 9.26 3.91
N THR A 519 -31.26 9.60 5.03
CA THR A 519 -30.74 9.30 6.38
C THR A 519 -31.55 8.23 7.12
N THR A 520 -32.89 8.37 7.13
CA THR A 520 -33.78 7.48 7.91
C THR A 520 -34.80 6.73 7.05
N SER A 521 -35.31 7.36 6.00
CA SER A 521 -36.22 6.75 5.03
C SER A 521 -35.70 6.97 3.62
N LEU A 522 -35.79 5.94 2.78
CA LEU A 522 -35.30 6.01 1.41
C LEU A 522 -36.19 6.94 0.58
N ASN A 523 -35.64 8.10 0.23
CA ASN A 523 -36.29 9.07 -0.63
C ASN A 523 -35.48 9.22 -1.92
N ILE A 524 -36.01 8.69 -3.02
CA ILE A 524 -35.37 8.70 -4.33
C ILE A 524 -35.54 10.10 -4.92
N ARG A 525 -34.48 10.90 -4.85
CA ARG A 525 -34.52 12.34 -5.10
C ARG A 525 -34.80 12.71 -6.56
N ASN A 526 -34.34 11.90 -7.51
CA ASN A 526 -34.46 12.16 -8.94
C ASN A 526 -34.44 10.86 -9.76
N TYR A 527 -34.66 10.97 -11.08
CA TYR A 527 -34.72 9.84 -12.00
C TYR A 527 -33.38 9.10 -12.18
N ILE A 528 -32.25 9.75 -11.89
CA ILE A 528 -30.90 9.16 -12.01
C ILE A 528 -30.66 8.21 -10.84
N CYS A 529 -31.01 8.64 -9.62
CA CYS A 529 -31.02 7.76 -8.44
C CYS A 529 -31.92 6.53 -8.72
N GLU A 530 -33.11 6.75 -9.26
CA GLU A 530 -34.03 5.67 -9.61
C GLU A 530 -33.41 4.69 -10.63
N GLU A 531 -32.76 5.20 -11.67
CA GLU A 531 -32.11 4.39 -12.70
C GLU A 531 -30.96 3.54 -12.13
N ILE A 532 -30.13 4.11 -11.24
CA ILE A 532 -29.05 3.37 -10.58
C ILE A 532 -29.61 2.28 -9.66
N LEU A 533 -30.68 2.58 -8.91
CA LEU A 533 -31.34 1.57 -8.08
C LEU A 533 -31.94 0.43 -8.92
N CYS A 534 -32.50 0.73 -10.10
CA CYS A 534 -32.93 -0.29 -11.05
C CYS A 534 -31.76 -1.14 -11.58
N ASP A 535 -30.59 -0.55 -11.89
CA ASP A 535 -29.39 -1.31 -12.28
C ASP A 535 -28.92 -2.25 -11.15
N ILE A 536 -28.96 -1.77 -9.89
CA ILE A 536 -28.67 -2.59 -8.70
C ILE A 536 -29.65 -3.76 -8.60
N LEU A 537 -30.96 -3.52 -8.71
CA LEU A 537 -31.97 -4.60 -8.66
C LEU A 537 -31.81 -5.59 -9.82
N GLY A 538 -31.48 -5.12 -11.02
CA GLY A 538 -31.20 -5.97 -12.17
C GLY A 538 -30.00 -6.89 -11.94
N HIS A 539 -28.93 -6.38 -11.31
CA HIS A 539 -27.78 -7.20 -10.97
C HIS A 539 -28.07 -8.20 -9.85
N LEU A 540 -28.81 -7.79 -8.81
CA LEU A 540 -29.27 -8.72 -7.76
C LEU A 540 -30.15 -9.84 -8.32
N GLN A 541 -30.99 -9.55 -9.32
CA GLN A 541 -31.80 -10.54 -10.02
C GLN A 541 -30.93 -11.58 -10.73
N GLN A 542 -29.90 -11.14 -11.47
CA GLN A 542 -28.95 -12.05 -12.13
C GLN A 542 -28.22 -12.95 -11.13
N VAL A 543 -27.80 -12.40 -9.98
CA VAL A 543 -27.12 -13.19 -8.94
C VAL A 543 -28.07 -14.20 -8.30
N LYS A 544 -29.35 -13.85 -8.10
CA LYS A 544 -30.39 -14.77 -7.62
C LYS A 544 -30.56 -15.94 -8.58
N ASP A 545 -30.80 -15.67 -9.86
CA ASP A 545 -31.18 -16.69 -10.86
C ASP A 545 -30.09 -17.77 -11.02
N VAL A 546 -28.82 -17.42 -10.76
CA VAL A 546 -27.69 -18.37 -10.76
C VAL A 546 -27.62 -19.22 -9.49
N ARG A 547 -28.08 -18.71 -8.35
CA ARG A 547 -27.85 -19.34 -7.02
C ARG A 547 -29.03 -20.12 -6.46
N PHE A 548 -30.26 -19.81 -6.87
CA PHE A 548 -31.45 -20.37 -6.24
C PHE A 548 -32.49 -20.79 -7.28
N SER A 549 -32.77 -22.09 -7.36
CA SER A 549 -33.82 -22.67 -8.24
C SER A 549 -35.15 -22.89 -7.53
N GLU A 550 -35.19 -22.87 -6.19
CA GLU A 550 -36.36 -23.20 -5.38
C GLU A 550 -37.02 -21.97 -4.73
N ILE A 551 -38.37 -21.94 -4.75
CA ILE A 551 -39.21 -20.85 -4.21
C ILE A 551 -39.02 -20.67 -2.69
N GLU A 552 -38.93 -21.77 -1.91
CA GLU A 552 -38.68 -21.69 -0.46
C GLU A 552 -37.33 -21.03 -0.16
N SER A 553 -36.28 -21.40 -0.89
CA SER A 553 -34.94 -20.83 -0.72
C SER A 553 -34.91 -19.33 -1.01
N PHE A 554 -35.64 -18.90 -2.04
CA PHE A 554 -35.81 -17.47 -2.35
C PHE A 554 -36.59 -16.72 -1.26
N GLN A 555 -37.66 -17.32 -0.72
CA GLN A 555 -38.41 -16.75 0.40
C GLN A 555 -37.53 -16.58 1.64
N LEU A 556 -36.72 -17.57 1.99
CA LEU A 556 -35.78 -17.50 3.12
C LEU A 556 -34.72 -16.41 2.92
N LEU A 557 -34.19 -16.26 1.70
CA LEU A 557 -33.27 -15.17 1.36
C LEU A 557 -33.92 -13.80 1.59
N SER A 558 -35.19 -13.64 1.21
CA SER A 558 -35.92 -12.39 1.41
C SER A 558 -36.01 -11.99 2.89
N PHE A 559 -36.16 -12.98 3.79
CA PHE A 559 -36.19 -12.76 5.24
C PHE A 559 -34.83 -12.41 5.84
N GLN A 560 -33.77 -13.08 5.38
CA GLN A 560 -32.40 -12.74 5.79
C GLN A 560 -32.09 -11.26 5.57
N PHE A 561 -32.68 -10.67 4.53
CA PHE A 561 -32.50 -9.28 4.13
C PHE A 561 -33.76 -8.43 4.32
N ALA A 562 -34.61 -8.76 5.29
CA ALA A 562 -35.88 -8.07 5.53
C ALA A 562 -35.73 -6.55 5.68
N LYS A 563 -34.70 -6.07 6.39
CA LYS A 563 -34.43 -4.64 6.57
C LYS A 563 -34.18 -3.90 5.24
N PHE A 564 -33.46 -4.53 4.33
CA PHE A 564 -33.24 -3.99 2.98
C PHE A 564 -34.57 -3.85 2.25
N TRP A 565 -35.32 -4.95 2.17
CA TRP A 565 -36.59 -4.99 1.43
C TRP A 565 -37.67 -4.09 2.02
N MET A 566 -37.81 -4.01 3.35
CA MET A 566 -38.70 -3.04 4.00
C MET A 566 -38.39 -1.61 3.56
N THR A 567 -37.11 -1.25 3.50
CA THR A 567 -36.68 0.09 3.10
C THR A 567 -36.99 0.36 1.62
N ILE A 568 -36.78 -0.64 0.76
CA ILE A 568 -37.08 -0.57 -0.67
C ILE A 568 -38.59 -0.51 -0.94
N PHE A 569 -39.42 -1.31 -0.24
CA PHE A 569 -40.88 -1.26 -0.34
C PHE A 569 -41.46 0.08 0.10
N LYS A 570 -40.88 0.68 1.16
CA LYS A 570 -41.29 1.99 1.70
C LYS A 570 -40.67 3.19 0.97
N ALA A 571 -39.99 2.98 -0.15
CA ALA A 571 -39.34 4.07 -0.89
C ALA A 571 -40.33 5.18 -1.32
N LYS A 572 -39.90 6.43 -1.16
CA LYS A 572 -40.63 7.65 -1.55
C LYS A 572 -39.88 8.40 -2.66
N GLY A 573 -40.51 9.41 -3.25
CA GLY A 573 -39.93 10.20 -4.33
C GLY A 573 -40.13 9.59 -5.72
N CYS A 574 -39.10 9.64 -6.56
CA CYS A 574 -39.10 9.13 -7.94
C CYS A 574 -39.00 7.59 -7.95
N LYS A 575 -40.14 6.90 -8.01
CA LYS A 575 -40.23 5.44 -7.74
C LYS A 575 -41.00 4.61 -8.77
N GLN A 576 -41.48 5.23 -9.84
CA GLN A 576 -42.31 4.56 -10.86
C GLN A 576 -41.58 3.43 -11.58
N LYS A 577 -40.34 3.63 -12.01
CA LYS A 577 -39.50 2.60 -12.65
C LYS A 577 -39.05 1.56 -11.64
N LEU A 578 -38.69 1.98 -10.42
CA LEU A 578 -38.29 1.04 -9.35
C LEU A 578 -39.42 0.05 -9.05
N PHE A 579 -40.65 0.55 -8.86
CA PHE A 579 -41.80 -0.29 -8.53
C PHE A 579 -42.29 -1.11 -9.73
N SER A 580 -41.94 -0.70 -10.95
CA SER A 580 -42.21 -1.44 -12.17
C SER A 580 -41.18 -2.53 -12.48
N HIS A 581 -40.04 -2.55 -11.78
CA HIS A 581 -38.93 -3.47 -12.03
C HIS A 581 -39.33 -4.94 -11.76
N PRO A 582 -38.98 -5.91 -12.64
CA PRO A 582 -39.38 -7.31 -12.50
C PRO A 582 -39.00 -7.92 -11.14
N TYR A 583 -37.74 -7.76 -10.72
CA TYR A 583 -37.27 -8.30 -9.44
C TYR A 583 -37.96 -7.71 -8.20
N PHE A 584 -38.33 -6.42 -8.26
CA PHE A 584 -39.08 -5.78 -7.17
C PHE A 584 -40.48 -6.40 -7.08
N LYS A 585 -41.18 -6.54 -8.21
CA LYS A 585 -42.51 -7.13 -8.28
C LYS A 585 -42.51 -8.58 -7.80
N GLU A 586 -41.61 -9.39 -8.33
CA GLU A 586 -41.50 -10.80 -7.97
C GLU A 586 -41.24 -10.99 -6.46
N THR A 587 -40.31 -10.21 -5.90
CA THR A 587 -40.02 -10.26 -4.45
C THR A 587 -41.23 -9.82 -3.64
N ARG A 588 -41.89 -8.73 -4.04
CA ARG A 588 -43.08 -8.21 -3.33
C ARG A 588 -44.25 -9.19 -3.38
N GLU A 589 -44.54 -9.77 -4.53
CA GLU A 589 -45.58 -10.79 -4.74
C GLU A 589 -45.29 -12.04 -3.92
N THR A 590 -44.03 -12.48 -3.86
CA THR A 590 -43.61 -13.62 -3.04
C THR A 590 -43.87 -13.39 -1.55
N VAL A 591 -43.58 -12.19 -1.04
CA VAL A 591 -43.83 -11.81 0.36
C VAL A 591 -45.32 -11.74 0.65
N ILE A 592 -46.12 -11.19 -0.29
CA ILE A 592 -47.59 -11.13 -0.16
C ILE A 592 -48.18 -12.54 -0.15
N HIS A 593 -47.77 -13.42 -1.07
CA HIS A 593 -48.24 -14.80 -1.09
C HIS A 593 -47.93 -15.52 0.23
N LEU A 594 -46.76 -15.27 0.80
CA LEU A 594 -46.40 -15.83 2.09
C LEU A 594 -47.25 -15.29 3.24
N ALA A 595 -47.54 -13.97 3.24
CA ALA A 595 -48.47 -13.38 4.20
C ALA A 595 -49.86 -14.03 4.12
N MET A 596 -50.35 -14.32 2.91
CA MET A 596 -51.59 -15.07 2.69
C MET A 596 -51.51 -16.50 3.23
N ASN A 597 -50.42 -17.23 2.97
CA ASN A 597 -50.27 -18.61 3.44
C ASN A 597 -50.22 -18.71 4.98
N ILE A 598 -49.61 -17.72 5.63
CA ILE A 598 -49.61 -17.62 7.09
C ILE A 598 -51.04 -17.35 7.58
N ARG A 599 -51.71 -16.35 7.00
CA ARG A 599 -53.08 -15.97 7.36
C ARG A 599 -54.06 -17.15 7.24
N ASP A 600 -54.05 -17.82 6.09
CA ASP A 600 -54.96 -18.92 5.75
C ASP A 600 -54.59 -20.25 6.44
N ARG A 601 -53.49 -20.24 7.22
CA ARG A 601 -52.92 -21.41 7.94
C ARG A 601 -52.49 -22.54 7.01
N THR A 602 -52.31 -22.27 5.71
CA THR A 602 -51.89 -23.25 4.70
C THR A 602 -50.38 -23.47 4.67
N ILE A 603 -49.60 -22.60 5.33
CA ILE A 603 -48.16 -22.76 5.49
C ILE A 603 -47.82 -24.05 6.27
N THR A 604 -46.76 -24.74 5.85
CA THR A 604 -46.23 -25.89 6.58
C THR A 604 -45.60 -25.45 7.90
N ILE A 605 -45.79 -26.25 8.96
CA ILE A 605 -45.26 -25.95 10.29
C ILE A 605 -43.74 -25.86 10.26
N ARG A 606 -43.09 -26.75 9.50
CA ARG A 606 -41.63 -26.72 9.29
C ARG A 606 -41.15 -25.40 8.70
N PHE A 607 -41.84 -24.91 7.66
CA PHE A 607 -41.46 -23.66 7.02
C PHE A 607 -41.73 -22.46 7.92
N LEU A 608 -42.88 -22.43 8.61
CA LEU A 608 -43.21 -21.39 9.58
C LEU A 608 -42.20 -21.33 10.76
N GLN A 609 -41.74 -22.48 11.26
CA GLN A 609 -40.66 -22.56 12.26
C GLN A 609 -39.33 -22.01 11.72
N LYS A 610 -38.97 -22.30 10.46
CA LYS A 610 -37.78 -21.70 9.83
C LYS A 610 -37.90 -20.18 9.78
N ILE A 611 -39.08 -19.65 9.44
CA ILE A 611 -39.33 -18.21 9.42
C ILE A 611 -39.12 -17.63 10.83
N PHE A 612 -39.74 -18.21 11.86
CA PHE A 612 -39.56 -17.73 13.24
C PHE A 612 -38.10 -17.72 13.69
N LYS A 613 -37.26 -18.66 13.21
CA LYS A 613 -35.81 -18.65 13.51
C LYS A 613 -35.11 -17.36 13.06
N TYR A 614 -35.52 -16.75 11.96
CA TYR A 614 -34.94 -15.47 11.49
C TYR A 614 -35.37 -14.27 12.34
N PHE A 615 -36.46 -14.39 13.10
CA PHE A 615 -37.06 -13.31 13.87
C PHE A 615 -37.07 -13.56 15.39
N ILE A 616 -36.29 -14.54 15.89
CA ILE A 616 -36.25 -14.94 17.32
C ILE A 616 -36.10 -13.75 18.28
N ASN A 617 -35.36 -12.72 17.87
CA ASN A 617 -35.09 -11.53 18.69
C ASN A 617 -35.99 -10.32 18.34
N ASP A 618 -36.87 -10.43 17.34
CA ASP A 618 -37.69 -9.32 16.83
C ASP A 618 -38.99 -9.81 16.16
N ASN A 619 -39.97 -10.24 16.98
CA ASN A 619 -41.30 -10.63 16.49
C ASN A 619 -42.03 -9.47 15.78
N ARG A 620 -41.73 -8.21 16.12
CA ARG A 620 -42.26 -7.04 15.41
C ARG A 620 -41.71 -6.96 13.99
N GLY A 621 -40.46 -7.36 13.78
CA GLY A 621 -39.80 -7.39 12.48
C GLY A 621 -40.50 -8.26 11.43
N LEU A 622 -41.05 -9.43 11.80
CA LEU A 622 -41.77 -10.30 10.85
C LEU A 622 -43.08 -9.64 10.41
N LYS A 623 -43.88 -9.15 11.37
CA LYS A 623 -45.12 -8.42 11.10
C LYS A 623 -44.84 -7.23 10.19
N ASP A 624 -43.89 -6.40 10.59
CA ASP A 624 -43.57 -5.17 9.87
C ASP A 624 -43.10 -5.49 8.45
N TYR A 625 -42.28 -6.52 8.27
CA TYR A 625 -41.84 -6.96 6.94
C TYR A 625 -42.99 -7.39 6.02
N LEU A 626 -43.87 -8.27 6.51
CA LEU A 626 -45.02 -8.77 5.73
C LEU A 626 -45.98 -7.62 5.38
N ASN A 627 -46.28 -6.77 6.36
CA ASN A 627 -47.20 -5.65 6.17
C ASN A 627 -46.63 -4.54 5.28
N CYS A 628 -45.30 -4.31 5.29
CA CYS A 628 -44.64 -3.38 4.36
C CYS A 628 -44.86 -3.75 2.88
N ALA A 629 -44.90 -5.05 2.57
CA ALA A 629 -45.15 -5.51 1.21
C ALA A 629 -46.62 -5.28 0.80
N ILE A 630 -47.56 -5.39 1.75
CA ILE A 630 -48.99 -5.20 1.54
C ILE A 630 -49.37 -3.71 1.46
N GLU A 631 -48.71 -2.84 2.22
CA GLU A 631 -48.98 -1.40 2.25
C GLU A 631 -48.98 -0.78 0.84
N ASN A 632 -50.10 -0.22 0.41
CA ASN A 632 -50.28 0.40 -0.92
C ASN A 632 -50.13 -0.58 -2.10
N TYR A 633 -50.30 -1.89 -1.90
CA TYR A 633 -50.43 -2.87 -2.98
C TYR A 633 -51.88 -2.87 -3.51
N PRO A 634 -52.11 -3.03 -4.83
CA PRO A 634 -53.46 -3.05 -5.38
C PRO A 634 -54.24 -4.30 -4.92
N GLY A 635 -55.22 -4.09 -4.03
CA GLY A 635 -56.16 -5.11 -3.53
C GLY A 635 -56.53 -4.89 -2.05
N GLU A 636 -57.63 -5.48 -1.59
CA GLU A 636 -57.99 -5.52 -0.16
C GLU A 636 -57.34 -6.75 0.48
N TYR A 637 -56.23 -6.54 1.20
CA TYR A 637 -55.54 -7.58 1.95
C TYR A 637 -55.54 -7.19 3.43
N ASP A 638 -56.06 -8.08 4.29
CA ASP A 638 -56.02 -7.84 5.73
C ASP A 638 -54.59 -7.97 6.27
N ILE A 639 -54.30 -7.12 7.25
CA ILE A 639 -52.99 -6.93 7.85
C ILE A 639 -52.73 -8.06 8.86
N ILE A 640 -51.50 -8.58 8.94
CA ILE A 640 -51.14 -9.57 9.97
C ILE A 640 -50.96 -8.86 11.31
N THR A 641 -51.60 -9.36 12.37
CA THR A 641 -51.53 -8.83 13.74
C THR A 641 -50.52 -9.60 14.59
N ASP A 642 -50.08 -8.99 15.70
CA ASP A 642 -49.18 -9.64 16.66
C ASP A 642 -49.85 -10.88 17.30
N GLU A 643 -51.16 -10.82 17.54
CA GLU A 643 -51.97 -11.91 18.11
C GLU A 643 -51.93 -13.17 17.24
N ILE A 644 -52.03 -13.01 15.91
CA ILE A 644 -51.95 -14.12 14.94
C ILE A 644 -50.56 -14.77 14.98
N ILE A 645 -49.50 -13.97 15.04
CA ILE A 645 -48.12 -14.47 15.10
C ILE A 645 -47.87 -15.25 16.39
N GLU A 646 -48.34 -14.73 17.52
CA GLU A 646 -48.19 -15.39 18.84
C GLU A 646 -48.98 -16.70 18.93
N GLU A 647 -50.23 -16.72 18.47
CA GLU A 647 -51.06 -17.94 18.39
C GLU A 647 -50.31 -19.04 17.59
N TYR A 648 -49.77 -18.68 16.43
CA TYR A 648 -49.15 -19.63 15.52
C TYR A 648 -47.78 -20.12 16.01
N TYR A 649 -47.01 -19.25 16.67
CA TYR A 649 -45.76 -19.64 17.33
C TYR A 649 -46.01 -20.68 18.43
N ASN A 650 -46.97 -20.40 19.32
CA ASN A 650 -47.34 -21.31 20.41
C ASN A 650 -47.80 -22.67 19.88
N GLN A 651 -48.60 -22.67 18.80
CA GLN A 651 -49.02 -23.91 18.16
C GLN A 651 -47.84 -24.69 17.54
N CYS A 652 -46.89 -24.02 16.89
CA CYS A 652 -45.68 -24.66 16.37
C CYS A 652 -44.84 -25.29 17.49
N CYS A 653 -44.68 -24.61 18.63
CA CYS A 653 -43.96 -25.13 19.79
C CYS A 653 -44.66 -26.37 20.37
N LYS A 654 -45.99 -26.30 20.56
CA LYS A 654 -46.79 -27.42 21.05
C LYS A 654 -46.68 -28.63 20.12
N TYR A 655 -46.81 -28.40 18.82
CA TYR A 655 -46.73 -29.45 17.80
C TYR A 655 -45.35 -30.13 17.78
N ASN A 656 -44.28 -29.35 17.81
CA ASN A 656 -42.91 -29.87 17.83
C ASN A 656 -42.63 -30.67 19.10
N SER A 657 -43.08 -30.17 20.26
CA SER A 657 -42.97 -30.89 21.53
C SER A 657 -43.66 -32.25 21.46
N THR A 658 -44.86 -32.33 20.87
CA THR A 658 -45.55 -33.62 20.68
C THR A 658 -44.76 -34.57 19.78
N LEU A 659 -44.22 -34.10 18.65
CA LEU A 659 -43.39 -34.91 17.74
C LEU A 659 -42.13 -35.44 18.43
N GLU A 660 -41.36 -34.58 19.08
CA GLU A 660 -40.11 -34.96 19.77
C GLU A 660 -40.37 -35.97 20.88
N ARG A 661 -41.42 -35.74 21.67
CA ARG A 661 -41.79 -36.65 22.75
C ARG A 661 -42.22 -38.02 22.20
N LEU A 662 -42.99 -38.06 21.10
CA LEU A 662 -43.42 -39.32 20.46
C LEU A 662 -42.22 -40.08 19.90
N GLN A 663 -41.34 -39.38 19.17
CA GLN A 663 -40.13 -39.98 18.62
C GLN A 663 -39.26 -40.60 19.72
N LYS A 664 -38.97 -39.84 20.78
CA LYS A 664 -38.19 -40.34 21.92
C LYS A 664 -38.83 -41.56 22.58
N PHE A 665 -40.16 -41.58 22.67
CA PHE A 665 -40.88 -42.69 23.26
C PHE A 665 -40.77 -43.97 22.40
N TYR A 666 -40.98 -43.87 21.08
CA TYR A 666 -40.83 -45.01 20.17
C TYR A 666 -39.40 -45.50 20.08
N GLU A 667 -38.40 -44.62 19.99
CA GLU A 667 -36.98 -45.00 19.99
C GLU A 667 -36.60 -45.80 21.24
N LYS A 668 -37.17 -45.42 22.39
CA LYS A 668 -36.87 -46.06 23.67
C LYS A 668 -37.56 -47.41 23.81
N PHE A 669 -38.86 -47.49 23.56
CA PHE A 669 -39.67 -48.66 23.92
C PHE A 669 -40.06 -49.55 22.75
N CYS A 670 -39.98 -49.06 21.51
CA CYS A 670 -40.37 -49.80 20.31
C CYS A 670 -39.15 -50.03 19.40
N SER A 671 -38.33 -51.04 19.73
CA SER A 671 -37.20 -51.42 18.87
C SER A 671 -37.70 -52.01 17.55
N PRO A 672 -37.16 -51.62 16.38
CA PRO A 672 -37.53 -52.19 15.09
C PRO A 672 -37.29 -53.71 14.96
N GLN A 673 -36.44 -54.28 15.82
CA GLN A 673 -36.18 -55.72 15.87
C GLN A 673 -37.27 -56.50 16.62
N LEU A 674 -38.07 -55.83 17.44
CA LEU A 674 -39.03 -56.45 18.37
C LEU A 674 -40.48 -55.97 18.13
N VAL A 675 -40.67 -54.80 17.50
CA VAL A 675 -41.98 -54.23 17.18
C VAL A 675 -42.12 -54.07 15.67
N LEU A 676 -43.02 -54.85 15.07
CA LEU A 676 -43.08 -55.07 13.62
C LEU A 676 -43.54 -53.84 12.82
N ASP A 677 -44.54 -53.11 13.31
CA ASP A 677 -45.17 -51.98 12.64
C ASP A 677 -44.59 -50.61 13.05
N VAL A 678 -43.62 -50.56 13.97
CA VAL A 678 -43.04 -49.28 14.46
C VAL A 678 -42.46 -48.42 13.33
N LYS A 679 -41.97 -49.05 12.27
CA LYS A 679 -41.47 -48.33 11.09
C LYS A 679 -42.56 -47.44 10.48
N GLN A 680 -43.82 -47.89 10.44
CA GLN A 680 -44.93 -47.09 9.93
C GLN A 680 -45.18 -45.84 10.79
N TYR A 681 -44.99 -45.95 12.11
CA TYR A 681 -45.12 -44.83 13.04
C TYR A 681 -43.98 -43.82 12.87
N PHE A 682 -42.74 -44.29 12.68
CA PHE A 682 -41.62 -43.41 12.37
C PHE A 682 -41.80 -42.71 11.02
N ASP A 683 -42.23 -43.45 9.99
CA ASP A 683 -42.49 -42.90 8.66
C ASP A 683 -43.61 -41.83 8.71
N ASP A 684 -44.68 -42.05 9.50
CA ASP A 684 -45.75 -41.06 9.72
C ASP A 684 -45.25 -39.82 10.48
N LEU A 685 -44.42 -39.98 11.52
CA LEU A 685 -43.79 -38.85 12.22
C LEU A 685 -42.90 -38.03 11.28
N VAL A 686 -42.09 -38.68 10.44
CA VAL A 686 -41.23 -38.02 9.44
C VAL A 686 -42.07 -37.29 8.39
N LYS A 687 -43.16 -37.89 7.92
CA LYS A 687 -44.11 -37.26 7.01
C LYS A 687 -44.73 -36.01 7.65
N ARG A 688 -45.22 -36.11 8.88
CA ARG A 688 -45.81 -34.99 9.64
C ARG A 688 -44.82 -33.89 9.96
N LEU A 689 -43.56 -34.21 10.17
CA LEU A 689 -42.50 -33.23 10.39
C LEU A 689 -42.27 -32.38 9.14
N ASN A 690 -42.40 -32.96 7.94
CA ASN A 690 -42.11 -32.29 6.69
C ASN A 690 -43.32 -31.58 6.07
N ASP A 691 -44.48 -32.24 6.08
CA ASP A 691 -45.60 -31.85 5.21
C ASP A 691 -46.77 -31.22 5.97
N ALA A 692 -46.86 -31.38 7.30
CA ALA A 692 -48.02 -30.93 8.04
C ALA A 692 -48.17 -29.40 8.01
N THR A 693 -49.35 -28.96 7.59
CA THR A 693 -49.75 -27.56 7.58
C THR A 693 -50.23 -27.11 8.96
N LEU A 694 -50.16 -25.81 9.20
CA LEU A 694 -50.66 -25.24 10.45
C LEU A 694 -52.17 -25.54 10.61
N LYS A 695 -52.94 -25.50 9.53
CA LYS A 695 -54.37 -25.85 9.51
C LYS A 695 -54.64 -27.29 9.97
N GLU A 696 -53.86 -28.25 9.48
CA GLU A 696 -54.00 -29.67 9.87
C GLU A 696 -53.73 -29.90 11.35
N SER A 697 -52.80 -29.15 11.96
CA SER A 697 -52.49 -29.31 13.39
C SER A 697 -53.64 -28.98 14.36
N TYR A 698 -54.67 -28.26 13.90
CA TYR A 698 -55.87 -27.98 14.67
C TYR A 698 -56.97 -29.04 14.49
N VAL A 699 -56.82 -29.96 13.54
CA VAL A 699 -57.79 -31.02 13.31
C VAL A 699 -57.70 -32.05 14.43
N LYS A 700 -58.85 -32.37 15.05
CA LYS A 700 -58.90 -33.27 16.21
C LYS A 700 -58.33 -34.67 15.92
N ASP A 701 -58.58 -35.19 14.73
CA ASP A 701 -58.15 -36.53 14.32
C ASP A 701 -56.74 -36.56 13.70
N HIS A 702 -56.03 -35.42 13.71
CA HIS A 702 -54.68 -35.31 13.15
C HIS A 702 -53.74 -36.34 13.77
N TRP A 703 -53.77 -36.52 15.10
CA TRP A 703 -52.91 -37.46 15.83
C TRP A 703 -53.51 -38.87 16.00
N SER A 704 -54.54 -39.24 15.24
CA SER A 704 -55.29 -40.50 15.42
C SER A 704 -54.41 -41.75 15.49
N MET A 705 -53.39 -41.88 14.62
CA MET A 705 -52.43 -42.99 14.63
C MET A 705 -51.62 -43.07 15.95
N HIS A 706 -51.33 -41.92 16.57
CA HIS A 706 -50.50 -41.82 17.78
C HIS A 706 -51.31 -41.65 19.07
N ALA A 707 -52.64 -41.56 18.99
CA ALA A 707 -53.51 -41.14 20.09
C ALA A 707 -53.30 -41.97 21.38
N MET A 708 -53.23 -43.30 21.24
CA MET A 708 -52.93 -44.25 22.31
C MET A 708 -51.59 -43.93 23.01
N THR A 709 -50.54 -43.68 22.23
CA THR A 709 -49.20 -43.37 22.75
C THR A 709 -49.19 -42.01 23.46
N ILE A 710 -49.89 -41.01 22.90
CA ILE A 710 -50.04 -39.70 23.52
C ILE A 710 -50.71 -39.80 24.89
N GLU A 711 -51.79 -40.58 25.03
CA GLU A 711 -52.49 -40.79 26.31
C GLU A 711 -51.58 -41.41 27.38
N ILE A 712 -50.74 -42.38 26.99
CA ILE A 712 -49.74 -42.97 27.90
C ILE A 712 -48.68 -41.94 28.29
N MET A 713 -48.19 -41.16 27.33
CA MET A 713 -47.19 -40.13 27.56
C MET A 713 -47.68 -39.00 28.47
N GLU A 714 -48.97 -38.70 28.50
CA GLU A 714 -49.52 -37.69 29.43
C GLU A 714 -49.23 -38.06 30.88
N ASN A 715 -49.29 -39.34 31.23
CA ASN A 715 -49.14 -39.82 32.61
C ASN A 715 -47.76 -40.38 32.93
N TYR A 716 -47.03 -40.93 31.94
CA TYR A 716 -45.82 -41.73 32.19
C TYR A 716 -44.57 -41.27 31.43
N TYR A 717 -44.60 -40.12 30.75
CA TYR A 717 -43.43 -39.66 29.99
C TYR A 717 -42.16 -39.48 30.83
N TYR A 718 -42.28 -39.18 32.13
CA TYR A 718 -41.13 -39.07 33.04
C TYR A 718 -40.31 -40.37 33.15
N LEU A 719 -40.92 -41.54 32.88
CA LEU A 719 -40.24 -42.85 32.90
C LEU A 719 -39.41 -43.14 31.65
N VAL A 720 -39.54 -42.35 30.57
CA VAL A 720 -38.78 -42.56 29.31
C VAL A 720 -37.26 -42.55 29.53
N ASP A 721 -36.82 -41.76 30.52
CA ASP A 721 -35.43 -41.59 30.88
C ASP A 721 -34.94 -42.60 31.92
N SER A 722 -35.84 -43.36 32.57
CA SER A 722 -35.47 -44.38 33.56
C SER A 722 -34.94 -45.65 32.89
N ARG A 723 -33.74 -46.04 33.30
CA ARG A 723 -33.07 -47.28 32.87
C ARG A 723 -33.61 -48.49 33.61
N THR A 724 -33.89 -48.38 34.90
CA THR A 724 -34.46 -49.48 35.69
C THR A 724 -35.85 -49.84 35.18
N PHE A 725 -36.70 -48.84 34.88
CA PHE A 725 -37.99 -49.08 34.23
C PHE A 725 -37.83 -49.74 32.85
N TYR A 726 -36.88 -49.25 32.03
CA TYR A 726 -36.59 -49.88 30.74
C TYR A 726 -36.14 -51.34 30.87
N ASN A 727 -35.35 -51.68 31.89
CA ASN A 727 -34.92 -53.06 32.15
C ASN A 727 -36.13 -53.95 32.51
N VAL A 728 -37.08 -53.46 33.31
CA VAL A 728 -38.34 -54.17 33.60
C VAL A 728 -39.18 -54.35 32.34
N PHE A 729 -39.38 -53.28 31.57
CA PHE A 729 -40.09 -53.33 30.30
C PHE A 729 -39.44 -54.32 29.32
N ARG A 730 -38.10 -54.35 29.25
CA ARG A 730 -37.35 -55.29 28.41
C ARG A 730 -37.55 -56.75 28.84
N ASN A 731 -37.62 -57.03 30.14
CA ASN A 731 -37.89 -58.38 30.63
C ASN A 731 -39.33 -58.84 30.36
N ALA A 732 -40.27 -57.90 30.21
CA ALA A 732 -41.64 -58.19 29.82
C ALA A 732 -41.80 -58.47 28.31
N LEU A 733 -40.85 -58.03 27.47
CA LEU A 733 -40.84 -58.27 26.02
C LEU A 733 -40.46 -59.72 25.71
N LYS A 734 -41.44 -60.54 25.32
CA LYS A 734 -41.28 -62.00 25.07
C LYS A 734 -41.52 -62.45 23.62
N ALA A 735 -41.98 -61.57 22.73
CA ALA A 735 -42.33 -61.90 21.34
C ALA A 735 -42.22 -60.67 20.41
N GLU A 736 -42.34 -60.91 19.10
CA GLU A 736 -42.57 -59.86 18.08
C GLU A 736 -44.00 -59.31 18.25
N LEU A 737 -44.13 -57.99 18.47
CA LEU A 737 -45.42 -57.34 18.78
C LEU A 737 -45.71 -56.19 17.82
N ILE A 738 -46.95 -55.70 17.82
CA ILE A 738 -47.29 -54.41 17.20
C ILE A 738 -47.28 -53.28 18.23
N VAL A 739 -47.13 -52.02 17.78
CA VAL A 739 -47.04 -50.83 18.65
C VAL A 739 -48.24 -50.74 19.59
N GLU A 740 -49.45 -51.05 19.12
CA GLU A 740 -50.65 -51.03 19.96
C GLU A 740 -50.54 -52.01 21.15
N GLN A 741 -50.08 -53.24 20.92
CA GLN A 741 -49.90 -54.25 21.97
C GLN A 741 -48.76 -53.88 22.92
N ALA A 742 -47.63 -53.39 22.37
CA ALA A 742 -46.49 -52.96 23.16
C ALA A 742 -46.84 -51.80 24.10
N MET A 743 -47.64 -50.84 23.61
CA MET A 743 -48.00 -49.64 24.37
C MET A 743 -49.21 -49.85 25.28
N ASN A 744 -50.28 -50.49 24.81
CA ASN A 744 -51.50 -50.59 25.60
C ASN A 744 -51.43 -51.69 26.67
N GLU A 745 -50.88 -52.85 26.32
CA GLU A 745 -50.90 -54.02 27.19
C GLU A 745 -49.59 -54.14 27.96
N LEU A 746 -48.45 -54.19 27.27
CA LEU A 746 -47.17 -54.43 27.94
C LEU A 746 -46.65 -53.24 28.71
N PHE A 747 -46.76 -52.01 28.19
CA PHE A 747 -46.23 -50.84 28.89
C PHE A 747 -46.92 -50.65 30.25
N LYS A 748 -48.24 -50.80 30.30
CA LYS A 748 -49.02 -50.71 31.56
C LYS A 748 -48.65 -51.83 32.54
N VAL A 749 -48.49 -53.06 32.05
CA VAL A 749 -48.03 -54.18 32.89
C VAL A 749 -46.62 -53.92 33.42
N ALA A 750 -45.69 -53.47 32.58
CA ALA A 750 -44.33 -53.13 32.99
C ALA A 750 -44.29 -51.99 34.02
N VAL A 751 -45.23 -51.02 33.97
CA VAL A 751 -45.36 -49.98 35.00
C VAL A 751 -45.74 -50.59 36.36
N GLU A 752 -46.69 -51.52 36.40
CA GLU A 752 -47.08 -52.19 37.64
C GLU A 752 -45.99 -53.14 38.17
N ASP A 753 -45.31 -53.88 37.29
CA ASP A 753 -44.17 -54.71 37.65
C ASP A 753 -43.01 -53.85 38.20
N TYR A 754 -42.74 -52.71 37.57
CA TYR A 754 -41.70 -51.78 38.02
C TYR A 754 -42.03 -51.21 39.40
N LYS A 755 -43.28 -50.81 39.65
CA LYS A 755 -43.73 -50.37 40.99
C LYS A 755 -43.52 -51.46 42.03
N THR A 756 -43.87 -52.71 41.71
CA THR A 756 -43.71 -53.86 42.61
C THR A 756 -42.23 -54.06 42.95
N MET A 757 -41.36 -54.06 41.94
CA MET A 757 -39.90 -54.16 42.15
C MET A 757 -39.36 -52.98 42.97
N CYS A 758 -39.83 -51.75 42.75
CA CYS A 758 -39.43 -50.60 43.56
C CYS A 758 -39.79 -50.80 45.05
N ILE A 759 -40.96 -51.35 45.34
CA ILE A 759 -41.40 -51.62 46.72
C ILE A 759 -40.49 -52.67 47.40
N GLU A 760 -40.01 -53.68 46.68
CA GLU A 760 -39.11 -54.70 47.26
C GLU A 760 -37.80 -54.11 47.80
N TYR A 761 -37.33 -53.00 47.23
CA TYR A 761 -36.15 -52.27 47.72
C TYR A 761 -36.36 -51.61 49.10
N ASP A 762 -37.58 -51.59 49.66
CA ASP A 762 -37.80 -51.24 51.07
C ASP A 762 -37.04 -52.18 52.04
N GLN A 763 -36.67 -53.40 51.60
CA GLN A 763 -35.83 -54.35 52.35
C GLN A 763 -34.53 -54.67 51.60
N TRP A 764 -33.92 -53.65 50.99
CA TRP A 764 -32.72 -53.78 50.17
C TRP A 764 -31.56 -54.51 50.85
N GLU A 765 -31.46 -54.48 52.19
CA GLU A 765 -30.37 -55.13 52.92
C GLU A 765 -30.36 -56.66 52.71
N LYS A 766 -31.50 -57.24 52.32
CA LYS A 766 -31.67 -58.68 52.07
C LYS A 766 -31.57 -59.07 50.59
N ILE A 767 -31.43 -58.09 49.68
CA ILE A 767 -31.37 -58.36 48.25
C ILE A 767 -29.97 -58.87 47.89
N LYS A 768 -29.92 -59.97 47.15
CA LYS A 768 -28.67 -60.51 46.59
C LYS A 768 -28.17 -59.63 45.45
N CYS A 769 -26.85 -59.41 45.38
CA CYS A 769 -26.22 -58.62 44.32
C CYS A 769 -26.52 -59.18 42.92
N THR A 770 -26.65 -60.51 42.79
CA THR A 770 -27.01 -61.19 41.54
C THR A 770 -28.39 -60.80 41.02
N VAL A 771 -29.38 -60.67 41.91
CA VAL A 771 -30.74 -60.24 41.56
C VAL A 771 -30.76 -58.74 41.24
N ALA A 772 -30.08 -57.94 42.07
CA ALA A 772 -30.00 -56.49 41.86
C ALA A 772 -29.27 -56.13 40.56
N ASN A 773 -28.25 -56.90 40.15
CA ASN A 773 -27.47 -56.66 38.94
C ASN A 773 -28.32 -56.69 37.65
N GLU A 774 -29.32 -57.57 37.56
CA GLU A 774 -30.20 -57.60 36.37
C GLU A 774 -31.15 -56.40 36.33
N PHE A 775 -31.63 -55.93 37.49
CA PHE A 775 -32.47 -54.73 37.57
C PHE A 775 -31.68 -53.44 37.32
N TRP A 776 -30.46 -53.34 37.86
CA TRP A 776 -29.56 -52.17 37.74
C TRP A 776 -28.60 -52.23 36.55
N LYS A 777 -28.83 -53.17 35.62
CA LYS A 777 -27.95 -53.40 34.47
C LYS A 777 -27.79 -52.16 33.60
N ASN A 778 -26.56 -51.92 33.14
CA ASN A 778 -26.18 -50.82 32.25
C ASN A 778 -26.48 -49.41 32.80
N ILE A 779 -26.52 -49.26 34.12
CA ILE A 779 -26.61 -47.96 34.78
C ILE A 779 -25.20 -47.45 35.05
N ASN A 780 -24.97 -46.15 34.87
CA ASN A 780 -23.73 -45.51 35.27
C ASN A 780 -23.84 -45.09 36.75
N VAL A 781 -22.75 -45.17 37.50
CA VAL A 781 -22.65 -44.72 38.91
C VAL A 781 -23.25 -43.33 39.13
N GLU A 782 -23.02 -42.40 38.21
CA GLU A 782 -23.54 -41.02 38.29
C GLU A 782 -25.07 -40.93 38.11
N HIS A 783 -25.67 -41.96 37.52
CA HIS A 783 -27.11 -42.03 37.26
C HIS A 783 -27.88 -42.82 38.31
N VAL A 784 -27.19 -43.47 39.25
CA VAL A 784 -27.83 -44.21 40.35
C VAL A 784 -28.79 -43.30 41.14
N ASP A 785 -28.36 -42.09 41.47
CA ASP A 785 -29.18 -41.13 42.21
C ASP A 785 -30.46 -40.74 41.43
N LYS A 786 -30.34 -40.58 40.10
CA LYS A 786 -31.48 -40.25 39.23
C LYS A 786 -32.47 -41.40 39.14
N GLU A 787 -31.99 -42.63 39.04
CA GLU A 787 -32.84 -43.82 39.02
C GLU A 787 -33.56 -44.02 40.36
N ILE A 788 -32.87 -43.79 41.48
CA ILE A 788 -33.50 -43.80 42.80
C ILE A 788 -34.59 -42.72 42.92
N ASN A 789 -34.41 -41.53 42.32
CA ASN A 789 -35.46 -40.51 42.29
C ASN A 789 -36.72 -40.99 41.54
N PHE A 790 -36.58 -41.81 40.49
CA PHE A 790 -37.74 -42.43 39.82
C PHE A 790 -38.42 -43.51 40.68
N MET A 791 -37.67 -44.18 41.57
CA MET A 791 -38.20 -45.23 42.47
C MET A 791 -38.80 -44.65 43.76
N THR A 792 -38.30 -43.49 44.21
CA THR A 792 -38.67 -42.85 45.49
C THR A 792 -40.17 -42.68 45.71
N PRO A 793 -40.99 -42.31 44.70
CA PRO A 793 -42.45 -42.20 44.86
C PRO A 793 -43.14 -43.52 45.28
N TYR A 794 -42.48 -44.67 45.11
CA TYR A 794 -43.04 -45.99 45.35
C TYR A 794 -42.54 -46.66 46.64
N PHE A 795 -41.58 -46.05 47.37
CA PHE A 795 -41.09 -46.58 48.63
C PHE A 795 -42.09 -46.37 49.77
N ASN A 796 -42.42 -47.42 50.52
CA ASN A 796 -43.39 -47.33 51.62
C ASN A 796 -42.72 -47.12 52.99
N ARG A 797 -41.46 -47.54 53.16
CA ARG A 797 -40.79 -47.60 54.48
C ARG A 797 -39.60 -46.65 54.64
N PHE A 798 -39.16 -45.99 53.57
CA PHE A 798 -38.07 -45.01 53.62
C PHE A 798 -38.53 -43.63 54.13
N ASN A 799 -38.84 -43.53 55.43
CA ASN A 799 -39.11 -42.23 56.09
C ASN A 799 -37.83 -41.51 56.56
N ASN A 800 -36.63 -42.07 56.30
CA ASN A 800 -35.35 -41.54 56.75
C ASN A 800 -34.37 -41.42 55.58
N ALA A 801 -33.98 -40.17 55.26
CA ALA A 801 -33.03 -39.86 54.19
C ALA A 801 -31.69 -40.59 54.33
N TYR A 802 -31.28 -40.92 55.56
CA TYR A 802 -30.04 -41.66 55.82
C TYR A 802 -30.04 -43.06 55.20
N LYS A 803 -31.16 -43.79 55.27
CA LYS A 803 -31.25 -45.14 54.67
C LYS A 803 -31.23 -45.12 53.14
N ILE A 804 -31.80 -44.08 52.53
CA ILE A 804 -31.73 -43.90 51.06
C ILE A 804 -30.28 -43.66 50.64
N GLN A 805 -29.51 -42.91 51.43
CA GLN A 805 -28.09 -42.68 51.17
C GLN A 805 -27.26 -43.98 51.30
N GLU A 806 -27.55 -44.85 52.29
CA GLU A 806 -26.91 -46.17 52.41
C GLU A 806 -27.23 -47.09 51.22
N LEU A 807 -28.49 -47.08 50.77
CA LEU A 807 -28.92 -47.80 49.56
C LEU A 807 -28.19 -47.27 48.31
N ILE A 808 -28.18 -45.94 48.11
CA ILE A 808 -27.47 -45.29 47.01
C ILE A 808 -25.99 -45.71 47.01
N LYS A 809 -25.34 -45.65 48.17
CA LYS A 809 -23.93 -46.03 48.31
C LYS A 809 -23.71 -47.49 47.91
N SER A 810 -24.55 -48.39 48.41
CA SER A 810 -24.49 -49.83 48.09
C SER A 810 -24.75 -50.14 46.62
N LEU A 811 -25.68 -49.42 45.98
CA LEU A 811 -25.96 -49.57 44.54
C LEU A 811 -24.88 -48.95 43.65
N LYS A 812 -24.25 -47.85 44.08
CA LYS A 812 -23.05 -47.33 43.41
C LYS A 812 -21.93 -48.36 43.41
N PHE A 813 -21.74 -49.08 44.52
CA PHE A 813 -20.82 -50.21 44.58
C PHE A 813 -21.24 -51.36 43.67
N LEU A 814 -22.53 -51.74 43.68
CA LEU A 814 -23.07 -52.79 42.81
C LEU A 814 -22.74 -52.55 41.34
N VAL A 815 -22.99 -51.33 40.86
CA VAL A 815 -22.79 -50.93 39.46
C VAL A 815 -21.30 -50.99 39.04
N ILE A 816 -20.35 -50.79 39.96
CA ILE A 816 -18.91 -50.86 39.66
C ILE A 816 -18.28 -52.23 39.87
N ILE A 817 -19.00 -53.23 40.43
CA ILE A 817 -18.45 -54.57 40.71
C ILE A 817 -17.77 -55.16 39.47
N SER A 818 -18.44 -55.11 38.32
CA SER A 818 -17.91 -55.67 37.06
C SER A 818 -16.57 -55.02 36.66
N SER A 819 -16.51 -53.69 36.64
CA SER A 819 -15.30 -52.94 36.31
C SER A 819 -14.18 -53.13 37.34
N THR A 820 -14.54 -53.32 38.61
CA THR A 820 -13.58 -53.57 39.70
C THR A 820 -12.99 -54.96 39.58
N LEU A 821 -13.83 -55.97 39.31
CA LEU A 821 -13.39 -57.33 39.02
C LEU A 821 -12.46 -57.37 37.81
N GLU A 822 -12.76 -56.63 36.73
CA GLU A 822 -11.89 -56.55 35.56
C GLU A 822 -10.49 -56.01 35.92
N ARG A 823 -10.43 -54.89 36.66
CA ARG A 823 -9.15 -54.32 37.15
C ARG A 823 -8.35 -55.31 37.99
N LEU A 824 -9.01 -56.00 38.92
CA LEU A 824 -8.37 -57.00 39.79
C LEU A 824 -7.80 -58.18 38.99
N HIS A 825 -8.55 -58.67 37.99
CA HIS A 825 -8.09 -59.73 37.08
C HIS A 825 -6.89 -59.29 36.23
N GLN A 826 -6.91 -58.05 35.70
CA GLN A 826 -5.78 -57.49 34.94
C GLN A 826 -4.51 -57.41 35.78
N LEU A 827 -4.62 -56.90 37.02
CA LEU A 827 -3.49 -56.85 37.95
C LEU A 827 -2.94 -58.24 38.26
N LEU A 828 -3.83 -59.21 38.50
CA LEU A 828 -3.45 -60.60 38.73
C LEU A 828 -2.67 -61.19 37.55
N ALA A 829 -3.12 -60.94 36.32
CA ALA A 829 -2.46 -61.41 35.10
C ALA A 829 -1.07 -60.79 34.92
N VAL A 830 -0.93 -59.48 35.14
CA VAL A 830 0.37 -58.78 35.05
C VAL A 830 1.37 -59.30 36.08
N ILE A 831 0.93 -59.49 37.32
CA ILE A 831 1.78 -60.04 38.39
C ILE A 831 2.27 -61.45 38.00
N LYS A 832 1.36 -62.31 37.54
CA LYS A 832 1.67 -63.70 37.14
C LYS A 832 2.64 -63.77 35.96
N ALA A 833 2.48 -62.91 34.94
CA ALA A 833 3.32 -62.95 33.74
C ALA A 833 4.74 -62.40 33.93
N LEU A 834 4.93 -61.38 34.78
CA LEU A 834 6.22 -60.73 34.96
C LEU A 834 7.14 -61.44 35.98
N LYS A 835 6.57 -62.29 36.84
CA LYS A 835 7.27 -63.11 37.85
C LYS A 835 6.95 -64.61 37.68
N LEU A 836 7.57 -65.22 36.68
CA LEU A 836 7.58 -66.67 36.45
C LEU A 836 8.31 -67.38 37.63
N ASP A 837 7.64 -68.37 38.23
CA ASP A 837 8.15 -69.40 39.18
C ASP A 837 8.40 -69.09 40.67
N ILE A 838 7.66 -68.17 41.32
CA ILE A 838 7.54 -68.18 42.81
C ILE A 838 6.11 -67.87 43.25
N ILE A 839 5.22 -68.87 43.19
CA ILE A 839 3.98 -68.88 43.98
C ILE A 839 4.07 -70.10 44.90
N SER A 840 4.90 -69.99 45.94
CA SER A 840 4.62 -70.71 47.18
C SER A 840 5.02 -69.78 48.33
N CYS A 841 4.02 -69.44 49.15
CA CYS A 841 4.07 -68.54 50.31
C CYS A 841 4.10 -67.03 50.05
N ASP A 842 2.92 -66.42 49.87
CA ASP A 842 2.62 -65.15 50.55
C ASP A 842 1.21 -65.30 51.16
N GLN A 843 1.08 -65.21 52.49
CA GLN A 843 -0.19 -65.39 53.22
C GLN A 843 -1.16 -64.20 53.04
N ASP A 844 -0.78 -63.16 52.31
CA ASP A 844 -1.48 -61.86 52.22
C ASP A 844 -1.82 -61.44 50.76
N PHE A 845 -2.35 -62.34 49.92
CA PHE A 845 -2.77 -62.00 48.55
C PHE A 845 -4.22 -61.48 48.47
N TRP A 846 -4.43 -60.23 48.91
CA TRP A 846 -5.75 -59.58 48.99
C TRP A 846 -6.51 -59.50 47.64
N VAL A 847 -5.82 -59.59 46.50
CA VAL A 847 -6.44 -59.49 45.16
C VAL A 847 -7.30 -60.73 44.84
N GLU A 848 -6.82 -61.96 45.09
CA GLU A 848 -7.63 -63.17 44.88
C GLU A 848 -8.78 -63.27 45.90
N GLU A 849 -8.56 -62.85 47.15
CA GLU A 849 -9.59 -62.86 48.20
C GLU A 849 -10.77 -61.93 47.84
N LEU A 850 -10.49 -60.72 47.32
CA LEU A 850 -11.53 -59.80 46.88
C LEU A 850 -12.25 -60.28 45.62
N ILE A 851 -11.54 -60.89 44.66
CA ILE A 851 -12.18 -61.50 43.47
C ILE A 851 -13.17 -62.58 43.93
N HIS A 852 -12.76 -63.50 44.80
CA HIS A 852 -13.64 -64.54 45.33
C HIS A 852 -14.85 -64.00 46.08
N THR A 853 -14.69 -62.91 46.84
CA THR A 853 -15.79 -62.30 47.59
C THR A 853 -16.80 -61.61 46.67
N LEU A 854 -16.35 -60.89 45.65
CA LEU A 854 -17.21 -60.16 44.71
C LEU A 854 -17.91 -61.07 43.70
N GLU A 855 -17.37 -62.26 43.44
CA GLU A 855 -17.98 -63.29 42.59
C GLU A 855 -18.96 -64.22 43.34
N ASP A 856 -19.07 -64.08 44.67
CA ASP A 856 -20.00 -64.88 45.46
C ASP A 856 -21.46 -64.58 45.09
N LYS A 857 -22.18 -65.61 44.67
CA LYS A 857 -23.60 -65.53 44.26
C LYS A 857 -24.53 -65.21 45.42
N GLU A 858 -24.10 -65.45 46.66
CA GLU A 858 -24.87 -65.21 47.88
C GLU A 858 -24.58 -63.83 48.51
N LEU A 859 -23.70 -63.01 47.91
CA LEU A 859 -23.36 -61.68 48.40
C LEU A 859 -24.58 -60.74 48.46
N LEU A 860 -24.87 -60.17 49.62
CA LEU A 860 -25.97 -59.23 49.84
C LEU A 860 -25.55 -57.78 49.60
N LEU A 861 -26.47 -56.91 49.17
CA LEU A 861 -26.18 -55.49 48.91
C LEU A 861 -25.59 -54.77 50.13
N CYS A 862 -26.08 -55.04 51.34
CA CYS A 862 -25.56 -54.41 52.56
C CYS A 862 -24.12 -54.82 52.92
N GLN A 863 -23.60 -55.90 52.34
CA GLN A 863 -22.24 -56.37 52.57
C GLN A 863 -21.22 -55.65 51.69
N LEU A 864 -21.67 -55.05 50.56
CA LEU A 864 -20.80 -54.36 49.61
C LEU A 864 -20.02 -53.21 50.24
N GLU A 865 -20.63 -52.46 51.16
CA GLU A 865 -19.95 -51.34 51.83
C GLU A 865 -18.69 -51.81 52.58
N LYS A 866 -18.78 -52.93 53.30
CA LYS A 866 -17.63 -53.48 54.03
C LYS A 866 -16.55 -54.01 53.09
N THR A 867 -16.96 -54.68 52.00
CA THR A 867 -16.04 -55.23 50.99
C THR A 867 -15.29 -54.12 50.24
N PHE A 868 -15.99 -53.06 49.83
CA PHE A 868 -15.36 -51.92 49.15
C PHE A 868 -14.56 -51.04 50.11
N ASP A 869 -14.95 -50.89 51.38
CA ASP A 869 -14.10 -50.22 52.39
C ASP A 869 -12.77 -50.97 52.61
N GLN A 870 -12.77 -52.30 52.49
CA GLN A 870 -11.54 -53.10 52.54
C GLN A 870 -10.70 -52.94 51.27
N PHE A 871 -11.34 -52.93 50.10
CA PHE A 871 -10.68 -52.62 48.83
C PHE A 871 -10.01 -51.24 48.85
N ASP A 872 -10.74 -50.20 49.23
CA ASP A 872 -10.25 -48.81 49.30
C ASP A 872 -9.06 -48.66 50.25
N LYS A 873 -9.06 -49.40 51.38
CA LYS A 873 -7.92 -49.42 52.32
C LYS A 873 -6.68 -50.05 51.68
N ASN A 874 -6.84 -51.17 50.98
CA ASN A 874 -5.75 -51.87 50.30
C ASN A 874 -5.20 -51.07 49.11
N GLU A 875 -6.08 -50.39 48.36
CA GLU A 875 -5.73 -49.51 47.24
C GLU A 875 -4.90 -48.31 47.73
N LYS A 876 -5.32 -47.67 48.84
CA LYS A 876 -4.58 -46.57 49.48
C LYS A 876 -3.24 -47.03 50.04
N MET A 877 -3.18 -48.17 50.72
CA MET A 877 -1.94 -48.74 51.26
C MET A 877 -0.94 -49.07 50.15
N SER A 878 -1.43 -49.45 48.97
CA SER A 878 -0.63 -49.78 47.79
C SER A 878 -0.35 -48.57 46.88
N SER A 879 -0.90 -47.38 47.18
CA SER A 879 -0.78 -46.17 46.37
C SER A 879 -1.23 -46.31 44.90
N LEU A 880 -2.20 -47.19 44.66
CA LEU A 880 -2.76 -47.44 43.32
C LEU A 880 -3.67 -46.27 42.91
N THR A 881 -3.17 -45.39 42.04
CA THR A 881 -3.99 -44.33 41.44
C THR A 881 -4.66 -44.82 40.15
N ASN A 882 -5.65 -44.08 39.64
CA ASN A 882 -6.24 -44.37 38.33
C ASN A 882 -5.19 -44.43 37.19
N ASP A 883 -4.14 -43.62 37.26
CA ASP A 883 -3.04 -43.67 36.27
C ASP A 883 -2.25 -45.00 36.36
N VAL A 884 -2.07 -45.53 37.57
CA VAL A 884 -1.43 -46.83 37.77
C VAL A 884 -2.31 -47.95 37.24
N TRP A 885 -3.63 -47.89 37.48
CA TRP A 885 -4.59 -48.83 36.91
C TRP A 885 -4.59 -48.81 35.37
N SER A 886 -4.54 -47.63 34.76
CA SER A 886 -4.44 -47.50 33.29
C SER A 886 -3.15 -48.10 32.73
N VAL A 887 -2.03 -47.97 33.45
CA VAL A 887 -0.77 -48.61 33.06
C VAL A 887 -0.83 -50.13 33.24
N ILE A 888 -1.48 -50.63 34.30
CA ILE A 888 -1.69 -52.09 34.50
C ILE A 888 -2.53 -52.68 33.37
N GLU A 889 -3.63 -52.03 32.99
CA GLU A 889 -4.48 -52.41 31.86
C GLU A 889 -3.66 -52.51 30.55
N GLU A 890 -2.83 -51.51 30.28
CA GLU A 890 -2.01 -51.47 29.08
C GLU A 890 -0.89 -52.53 29.11
N ILE A 891 -0.25 -52.75 30.25
CA ILE A 891 0.74 -53.84 30.43
C ILE A 891 0.07 -55.20 30.22
N CYS A 892 -1.14 -55.40 30.73
CA CYS A 892 -1.91 -56.63 30.55
C CYS A 892 -2.24 -56.87 29.07
N SER A 893 -2.61 -55.82 28.33
CA SER A 893 -2.89 -55.89 26.89
C SER A 893 -1.62 -56.10 26.05
N ALA A 894 -0.48 -55.59 26.53
CA ALA A 894 0.82 -55.69 25.87
C ALA A 894 1.72 -56.80 26.44
N ILE A 895 1.14 -57.80 27.14
CA ILE A 895 1.91 -58.73 27.99
C ILE A 895 3.01 -59.46 27.21
N GLY A 896 2.73 -59.90 25.98
CA GLY A 896 3.70 -60.57 25.11
C GLY A 896 4.80 -59.64 24.59
N PHE A 897 4.53 -58.34 24.49
CA PHE A 897 5.54 -57.33 24.14
C PHE A 897 6.39 -56.93 25.35
N VAL A 898 5.79 -56.82 26.54
CA VAL A 898 6.50 -56.54 27.79
C VAL A 898 7.44 -57.69 28.17
N ILE A 899 7.04 -58.95 27.94
CA ILE A 899 7.92 -60.11 28.06
C ILE A 899 9.13 -60.00 27.11
N PHE A 900 8.91 -59.53 25.88
CA PHE A 900 10.00 -59.27 24.95
C PHE A 900 10.92 -58.13 25.43
N LEU A 901 10.38 -57.04 25.99
CA LEU A 901 11.20 -56.00 26.62
C LEU A 901 12.07 -56.54 27.75
N LYS A 902 11.53 -57.49 28.55
CA LYS A 902 12.29 -58.20 29.59
C LYS A 902 13.46 -59.00 29.01
N SER A 903 13.32 -59.64 27.85
CA SER A 903 14.45 -60.33 27.18
C SER A 903 15.55 -59.39 26.66
N LEU A 904 15.27 -58.09 26.53
CA LEU A 904 16.22 -57.08 26.03
C LEU A 904 16.95 -56.32 27.16
N VAL A 905 16.70 -56.66 28.42
CA VAL A 905 17.37 -56.06 29.58
C VAL A 905 18.88 -56.24 29.42
N GLY A 906 19.65 -55.15 29.57
CA GLY A 906 21.11 -55.14 29.37
C GLY A 906 21.63 -54.97 27.92
N HIS A 907 20.80 -55.06 26.88
CA HIS A 907 21.23 -54.81 25.49
C HIS A 907 21.18 -53.33 25.10
N ASN A 908 22.18 -52.84 24.34
CA ASN A 908 22.23 -51.46 23.84
C ASN A 908 21.52 -51.32 22.48
N LEU A 909 20.39 -50.63 22.49
CA LEU A 909 19.50 -50.46 21.34
C LEU A 909 19.77 -49.16 20.54
N LYS A 910 20.81 -48.37 20.87
CA LYS A 910 21.09 -47.09 20.18
C LYS A 910 21.35 -47.24 18.68
N ASN A 911 21.89 -48.38 18.23
CA ASN A 911 22.20 -48.63 16.82
C ASN A 911 20.96 -48.89 15.95
N LEU A 912 19.77 -49.05 16.55
CA LEU A 912 18.51 -49.22 15.83
C LEU A 912 18.05 -47.96 15.11
N ILE A 913 18.35 -46.76 15.65
CA ILE A 913 17.96 -45.49 15.05
C ILE A 913 18.63 -45.32 13.68
N ASN A 914 19.92 -45.66 13.58
CA ASN A 914 20.68 -45.56 12.32
C ASN A 914 20.30 -46.63 11.28
N GLY A 915 19.76 -47.78 11.71
CA GLY A 915 19.37 -48.87 10.80
C GLY A 915 17.98 -48.70 10.18
N VAL A 916 17.19 -47.73 10.64
CA VAL A 916 15.83 -47.44 10.14
C VAL A 916 15.86 -46.63 8.84
N ASP A 917 16.90 -45.82 8.61
CA ASP A 917 17.08 -45.06 7.35
C ASP A 917 17.49 -45.94 6.16
N ASP A 918 18.14 -47.09 6.40
CA ASP A 918 18.64 -47.99 5.34
C ASP A 918 17.56 -48.92 4.75
N HIS A 919 16.33 -48.92 5.29
CA HIS A 919 15.18 -49.66 4.77
C HIS A 919 14.20 -48.72 4.07
N SER A 920 14.73 -47.86 3.21
CA SER A 920 14.11 -46.63 2.69
C SER A 920 12.91 -46.79 1.74
N ASP A 921 12.55 -47.99 1.31
CA ASP A 921 11.58 -48.12 0.20
C ASP A 921 10.16 -48.52 0.62
N GLU A 922 9.92 -48.86 1.89
CA GLU A 922 8.58 -49.09 2.43
C GLU A 922 8.46 -48.51 3.86
N ARG A 923 8.19 -47.20 3.98
CA ARG A 923 7.99 -46.52 5.29
C ARG A 923 6.74 -47.06 6.01
N LEU A 924 6.88 -48.16 6.76
CA LEU A 924 5.84 -48.67 7.65
C LEU A 924 6.03 -48.25 9.13
N ILE A 925 7.25 -47.89 9.57
CA ILE A 925 7.51 -47.40 10.95
C ILE A 925 8.36 -46.12 10.94
N GLN A 926 7.91 -45.09 11.65
CA GLN A 926 8.61 -43.81 11.81
C GLN A 926 9.70 -43.87 12.88
N GLU A 927 10.77 -43.09 12.72
CA GLU A 927 11.89 -42.95 13.67
C GLU A 927 11.41 -42.66 15.11
N ASN A 928 10.38 -41.81 15.25
CA ASN A 928 9.74 -41.48 16.53
C ASN A 928 9.19 -42.73 17.26
N THR A 929 8.72 -43.75 16.55
CA THR A 929 8.22 -45.00 17.12
C THR A 929 9.38 -45.83 17.70
N VAL A 930 10.53 -45.85 17.03
CA VAL A 930 11.75 -46.56 17.49
C VAL A 930 12.37 -45.82 18.68
N GLN A 931 12.35 -44.49 18.69
CA GLN A 931 12.75 -43.70 19.85
C GLN A 931 11.83 -43.95 21.05
N THR A 932 10.52 -44.01 20.82
CA THR A 932 9.53 -44.33 21.86
C THR A 932 9.76 -45.74 22.42
N PHE A 933 10.09 -46.71 21.57
CA PHE A 933 10.46 -48.07 21.98
C PHE A 933 11.67 -48.09 22.92
N ILE A 934 12.73 -47.36 22.59
CA ILE A 934 13.92 -47.25 23.45
C ILE A 934 13.56 -46.63 24.81
N GLN A 935 12.74 -45.58 24.80
CA GLN A 935 12.28 -44.93 26.04
C GLN A 935 11.43 -45.87 26.90
N VAL A 936 10.47 -46.60 26.31
CA VAL A 936 9.61 -47.55 27.05
C VAL A 936 10.44 -48.67 27.67
N LYS A 937 11.41 -49.21 26.93
CA LYS A 937 12.36 -50.20 27.46
C LYS A 937 13.08 -49.66 28.68
N GLN A 938 13.67 -48.45 28.60
CA GLN A 938 14.40 -47.83 29.70
C GLN A 938 13.51 -47.52 30.92
N ILE A 939 12.28 -47.07 30.70
CA ILE A 939 11.35 -46.72 31.78
C ILE A 939 10.89 -47.97 32.54
N LEU A 940 10.65 -49.09 31.84
CA LEU A 940 10.18 -50.34 32.43
C LEU A 940 11.31 -51.25 32.92
N GLU A 941 12.56 -51.02 32.52
CA GLU A 941 13.73 -51.83 32.91
C GLU A 941 13.85 -52.05 34.44
N PRO A 942 13.62 -51.04 35.32
CA PRO A 942 13.65 -51.24 36.77
C PRO A 942 12.57 -52.18 37.32
N LEU A 943 11.50 -52.49 36.57
CA LEU A 943 10.50 -53.51 36.95
C LEU A 943 11.00 -54.93 36.69
N PHE A 944 11.98 -55.09 35.80
CA PHE A 944 12.52 -56.39 35.39
C PHE A 944 13.80 -56.78 36.12
N GLU A 945 14.53 -55.81 36.69
CA GLU A 945 15.76 -56.06 37.44
C GLU A 945 15.47 -56.77 38.77
N GLU A 946 15.99 -57.99 38.93
CA GLU A 946 16.00 -58.68 40.23
C GLU A 946 16.94 -57.96 41.20
N LYS A 947 16.39 -57.33 42.24
CA LYS A 947 17.20 -56.91 43.38
C LYS A 947 17.66 -58.14 44.16
N LYS A 948 18.88 -58.62 43.89
CA LYS A 948 19.62 -59.46 44.84
C LYS A 948 20.07 -58.60 46.02
N GLY A 949 19.34 -58.62 47.13
CA GLY A 949 19.83 -58.04 48.39
C GLY A 949 18.82 -57.92 49.54
N ASP A 950 19.17 -58.58 50.65
CA ASP A 950 18.79 -58.39 52.05
C ASP A 950 17.41 -58.85 52.57
N ASN A 951 17.43 -60.04 53.19
CA ASN A 951 16.39 -60.69 54.01
C ASN A 951 15.95 -59.89 55.28
N LYS A 952 15.66 -58.58 55.20
CA LYS A 952 15.23 -57.81 56.38
C LYS A 952 14.03 -56.86 56.23
N SER A 953 13.36 -56.75 55.08
CA SER A 953 12.10 -55.97 54.98
C SER A 953 10.86 -56.87 54.92
N LYS A 954 9.97 -56.74 55.92
CA LYS A 954 8.65 -57.39 56.06
C LYS A 954 7.59 -56.91 55.03
N HIS A 955 7.95 -56.59 53.79
CA HIS A 955 6.97 -56.22 52.77
C HIS A 955 6.73 -57.40 51.82
N SER A 956 5.44 -57.72 51.58
CA SER A 956 5.05 -58.76 50.63
C SER A 956 5.64 -58.45 49.25
N MET A 957 6.01 -59.49 48.50
CA MET A 957 6.72 -59.31 47.23
C MET A 957 5.84 -58.56 46.19
N VAL A 958 4.52 -58.59 46.39
CA VAL A 958 3.50 -57.85 45.64
C VAL A 958 3.53 -56.36 45.98
N GLN A 959 3.64 -56.00 47.27
CA GLN A 959 3.74 -54.60 47.68
C GLN A 959 5.02 -53.96 47.13
N GLY A 960 6.13 -54.70 47.10
CA GLY A 960 7.37 -54.25 46.45
C GLY A 960 7.21 -54.00 44.94
N PHE A 961 6.50 -54.89 44.24
CA PHE A 961 6.19 -54.70 42.81
C PHE A 961 5.33 -53.46 42.57
N LEU A 962 4.25 -53.29 43.35
CA LEU A 962 3.34 -52.16 43.23
C LEU A 962 4.04 -50.82 43.56
N GLN A 963 4.94 -50.79 44.54
CA GLN A 963 5.72 -49.59 44.88
C GLN A 963 6.64 -49.16 43.72
N ILE A 964 7.33 -50.10 43.07
CA ILE A 964 8.20 -49.80 41.93
C ILE A 964 7.35 -49.28 40.76
N LEU A 965 6.25 -49.97 40.45
CA LEU A 965 5.33 -49.57 39.39
C LEU A 965 4.76 -48.15 39.64
N CYS A 966 4.28 -47.89 40.85
CA CYS A 966 3.79 -46.56 41.24
C CYS A 966 4.88 -45.48 41.10
N GLY A 967 6.12 -45.79 41.48
CA GLY A 967 7.26 -44.87 41.33
C GLY A 967 7.58 -44.56 39.87
N ILE A 968 7.47 -45.56 38.98
CA ILE A 968 7.68 -45.40 37.53
C ILE A 968 6.58 -44.55 36.91
N VAL A 969 5.32 -44.85 37.22
CA VAL A 969 4.16 -44.13 36.69
C VAL A 969 4.18 -42.67 37.13
N LYS A 970 4.48 -42.39 38.41
CA LYS A 970 4.61 -41.01 38.91
C LYS A 970 5.67 -40.19 38.17
N LYS A 971 6.77 -40.82 37.74
CA LYS A 971 7.83 -40.15 36.98
C LYS A 971 7.54 -40.06 35.48
N ASN A 972 6.62 -40.88 34.96
CA ASN A 972 6.35 -41.03 33.54
C ASN A 972 4.84 -41.13 33.28
N PRO A 973 4.09 -40.01 33.34
CA PRO A 973 2.63 -40.03 33.19
C PRO A 973 2.16 -40.47 31.78
N SER A 974 3.01 -40.35 30.75
CA SER A 974 2.71 -40.79 29.38
C SER A 974 3.09 -42.26 29.08
N LEU A 975 3.43 -43.05 30.11
CA LEU A 975 3.90 -44.42 29.92
C LEU A 975 2.85 -45.32 29.24
N ALA A 976 1.57 -45.22 29.63
CA ALA A 976 0.50 -46.03 29.04
C ALA A 976 0.38 -45.80 27.53
N SER A 977 0.34 -44.54 27.08
CA SER A 977 0.22 -44.22 25.64
C SER A 977 1.47 -44.62 24.85
N LYS A 978 2.67 -44.48 25.42
CA LYS A 978 3.92 -44.94 24.80
C LYS A 978 3.96 -46.46 24.66
N LEU A 979 3.53 -47.19 25.69
CA LEU A 979 3.48 -48.65 25.67
C LEU A 979 2.50 -49.16 24.62
N ARG A 980 1.31 -48.54 24.52
CA ARG A 980 0.31 -48.84 23.48
C ARG A 980 0.87 -48.69 22.07
N LEU A 981 1.58 -47.59 21.81
CA LEU A 981 2.21 -47.32 20.52
C LEU A 981 3.26 -48.38 20.16
N CYS A 982 4.09 -48.79 21.14
CA CYS A 982 5.09 -49.82 20.92
C CYS A 982 4.44 -51.21 20.71
N ASN A 983 3.38 -51.53 21.44
CA ASN A 983 2.66 -52.80 21.30
C ASN A 983 1.97 -52.93 19.94
N ALA A 984 1.33 -51.86 19.45
CA ALA A 984 0.72 -51.84 18.11
C ALA A 984 1.73 -52.13 16.98
N ASN A 985 3.01 -51.82 17.21
CA ASN A 985 4.11 -52.04 16.26
C ASN A 985 5.06 -53.18 16.69
N ALA A 986 4.64 -54.04 17.63
CA ALA A 986 5.52 -55.00 18.30
C ALA A 986 6.25 -55.95 17.34
N GLN A 987 5.54 -56.47 16.33
CA GLN A 987 6.12 -57.47 15.41
C GLN A 987 7.20 -56.86 14.51
N ALA A 988 6.95 -55.65 14.02
CA ALA A 988 7.90 -54.96 13.17
C ALA A 988 9.11 -54.47 13.98
N LEU A 989 8.94 -54.00 15.23
CA LEU A 989 10.04 -53.70 16.14
C LEU A 989 10.92 -54.94 16.44
N LYS A 990 10.31 -56.12 16.62
CA LYS A 990 11.03 -57.41 16.76
C LYS A 990 11.85 -57.75 15.50
N ASN A 991 11.26 -57.59 14.32
CA ASN A 991 11.93 -57.90 13.04
C ASN A 991 13.11 -56.96 12.74
N ILE A 992 12.96 -55.66 13.02
CA ILE A 992 14.04 -54.67 12.85
C ILE A 992 15.25 -55.06 13.71
N CYS A 993 15.03 -55.48 14.96
CA CYS A 993 16.12 -55.96 15.83
C CYS A 993 16.85 -57.18 15.26
N LYS A 994 16.15 -58.08 14.56
CA LYS A 994 16.72 -59.30 13.96
C LYS A 994 17.49 -59.03 12.66
N ASN A 995 16.96 -58.18 11.78
CA ASN A 995 17.54 -57.93 10.45
C ASN A 995 18.86 -57.15 10.50
N ILE A 996 18.97 -56.17 11.39
CA ILE A 996 20.19 -55.33 11.52
C ILE A 996 21.39 -56.18 11.98
N TYR A 997 21.17 -57.27 12.70
CA TYR A 997 22.24 -58.17 13.14
C TYR A 997 22.82 -59.08 12.02
N ASN A 998 22.14 -59.25 10.86
CA ASN A 998 22.49 -60.25 9.82
C ASN A 998 22.99 -59.66 8.47
N ARG A 999 23.37 -58.38 8.41
CA ARG A 999 23.55 -57.58 7.16
C ARG A 999 24.69 -58.01 6.20
N GLY A 1000 25.68 -58.79 6.63
CA GLY A 1000 26.91 -59.06 5.85
C GLY A 1000 26.81 -60.09 4.72
N GLU A 1001 25.93 -61.10 4.84
CA GLU A 1001 25.90 -62.26 3.92
C GLU A 1001 25.05 -62.01 2.66
N MET A 1002 23.95 -61.27 2.77
CA MET A 1002 23.05 -60.91 1.65
C MET A 1002 23.74 -60.09 0.53
N THR A 1003 24.85 -59.40 0.85
CA THR A 1003 25.58 -58.57 -0.13
C THR A 1003 26.50 -59.41 -1.02
N LYS A 1004 27.07 -60.50 -0.50
CA LYS A 1004 28.00 -61.36 -1.25
C LYS A 1004 27.29 -62.12 -2.37
N GLU A 1005 26.09 -62.62 -2.08
CA GLU A 1005 25.27 -63.40 -3.00
C GLU A 1005 24.82 -62.58 -4.24
N LYS A 1006 24.40 -61.33 -4.04
CA LYS A 1006 24.01 -60.42 -5.13
C LYS A 1006 25.16 -60.20 -6.13
N ILE A 1007 26.37 -59.96 -5.62
CA ILE A 1007 27.56 -59.71 -6.46
C ILE A 1007 27.93 -60.95 -7.29
N PHE A 1008 27.83 -62.14 -6.69
CA PHE A 1008 28.12 -63.40 -7.39
C PHE A 1008 27.23 -63.57 -8.63
N TYR A 1009 25.90 -63.42 -8.47
CA TYR A 1009 24.97 -63.58 -9.59
C TYR A 1009 25.10 -62.48 -10.65
N SER A 1010 25.40 -61.24 -10.26
CA SER A 1010 25.67 -60.16 -11.21
C SER A 1010 26.85 -60.46 -12.14
N VAL A 1011 27.88 -61.17 -11.67
CA VAL A 1011 29.04 -61.53 -12.50
C VAL A 1011 28.79 -62.76 -13.35
N THR A 1012 28.14 -63.78 -12.80
CA THR A 1012 27.98 -65.07 -13.50
C THR A 1012 26.82 -65.09 -14.49
N LYS A 1013 25.76 -64.32 -14.22
CA LYS A 1013 24.48 -64.37 -14.98
C LYS A 1013 23.97 -62.98 -15.41
N GLY A 1014 24.62 -61.90 -14.99
CA GLY A 1014 24.17 -60.53 -15.28
C GLY A 1014 24.32 -60.12 -16.73
N VAL A 1015 23.28 -59.46 -17.26
CA VAL A 1015 23.27 -58.81 -18.57
C VAL A 1015 23.21 -57.31 -18.38
N TYR A 1016 24.18 -56.58 -18.94
CA TYR A 1016 24.18 -55.12 -18.95
C TYR A 1016 23.43 -54.62 -20.18
N LEU A 1017 22.41 -53.81 -19.96
CA LEU A 1017 21.70 -53.06 -21.00
C LEU A 1017 22.02 -51.58 -20.87
N PHE A 1018 22.69 -51.03 -21.88
CA PHE A 1018 22.94 -49.59 -22.03
C PHE A 1018 21.79 -48.96 -22.81
N LYS A 1019 21.20 -47.92 -22.25
CA LYS A 1019 20.06 -47.22 -22.85
C LYS A 1019 19.98 -45.77 -22.37
N LYS A 1020 19.20 -44.96 -23.07
CA LYS A 1020 18.92 -43.55 -22.71
C LYS A 1020 18.23 -43.49 -21.33
N MET A 1021 18.59 -42.52 -20.49
CA MET A 1021 17.84 -42.22 -19.27
C MET A 1021 16.47 -41.63 -19.60
N ASN A 1022 15.44 -42.00 -18.84
CA ASN A 1022 14.09 -41.46 -19.03
C ASN A 1022 13.97 -40.00 -18.54
N ASP A 1023 14.77 -39.61 -17.53
CA ASP A 1023 14.65 -38.32 -16.85
C ASP A 1023 15.62 -37.25 -17.37
N ASP A 1024 16.64 -37.64 -18.14
CA ASP A 1024 17.61 -36.72 -18.76
C ASP A 1024 17.85 -37.14 -20.21
N GLU A 1025 17.36 -36.33 -21.15
CA GLU A 1025 17.42 -36.63 -22.57
C GLU A 1025 18.86 -36.76 -23.10
N ASN A 1026 19.86 -36.24 -22.38
CA ASN A 1026 21.24 -36.16 -22.83
C ASN A 1026 22.16 -37.24 -22.24
N ARG A 1027 21.69 -38.07 -21.31
CA ARG A 1027 22.55 -39.04 -20.61
C ARG A 1027 22.14 -40.49 -20.85
N TYR A 1028 23.14 -41.35 -20.96
CA TYR A 1028 22.96 -42.81 -20.99
C TYR A 1028 23.07 -43.40 -19.58
N THR A 1029 22.49 -44.57 -19.38
CA THR A 1029 22.62 -45.37 -18.16
C THR A 1029 22.73 -46.85 -18.50
N ALA A 1030 23.17 -47.63 -17.52
CA ALA A 1030 23.20 -49.09 -17.62
C ALA A 1030 22.28 -49.72 -16.57
N THR A 1031 21.57 -50.75 -16.97
CA THR A 1031 20.85 -51.62 -16.03
C THR A 1031 21.39 -53.02 -16.13
N LEU A 1032 21.62 -53.68 -14.99
CA LEU A 1032 22.02 -55.07 -14.94
C LEU A 1032 20.83 -55.94 -14.56
N SER A 1033 20.59 -57.00 -15.30
CA SER A 1033 19.53 -57.96 -14.98
C SER A 1033 20.01 -59.40 -15.00
N TYR A 1034 19.46 -60.23 -14.11
CA TYR A 1034 19.66 -61.69 -14.13
C TYR A 1034 18.43 -62.43 -13.62
N SER A 1035 18.24 -63.66 -14.08
CA SER A 1035 17.20 -64.58 -13.61
C SER A 1035 17.64 -65.29 -12.32
N SER A 1036 16.83 -65.20 -11.27
CA SER A 1036 17.07 -65.86 -9.98
C SER A 1036 16.63 -67.33 -10.02
N GLU A 1037 17.40 -68.24 -9.41
CA GLU A 1037 17.01 -69.67 -9.33
C GLU A 1037 15.89 -69.94 -8.30
N ILE A 1038 15.61 -69.00 -7.40
CA ILE A 1038 14.59 -69.13 -6.35
C ILE A 1038 13.17 -68.90 -6.92
N SER A 1039 13.06 -68.22 -8.07
CA SER A 1039 11.79 -67.92 -8.74
C SER A 1039 12.02 -67.73 -10.25
N PRO A 1040 11.67 -68.70 -11.10
CA PRO A 1040 11.94 -68.65 -12.55
C PRO A 1040 11.32 -67.43 -13.27
N ASP A 1041 10.28 -66.83 -12.69
CA ASP A 1041 9.55 -65.68 -13.26
C ASP A 1041 10.02 -64.30 -12.73
N SER A 1042 10.95 -64.23 -11.76
CA SER A 1042 11.45 -62.94 -11.25
C SER A 1042 12.85 -62.62 -11.79
N ILE A 1043 12.90 -61.55 -12.60
CA ILE A 1043 14.15 -60.96 -13.09
C ILE A 1043 14.61 -59.92 -12.07
N ALA A 1044 15.76 -60.16 -11.45
CA ALA A 1044 16.37 -59.18 -10.57
C ALA A 1044 16.98 -58.07 -11.44
N ASN A 1045 16.51 -56.83 -11.30
CA ASN A 1045 16.96 -55.65 -12.05
C ASN A 1045 17.69 -54.68 -11.13
N TYR A 1046 18.88 -54.26 -11.53
CA TYR A 1046 19.73 -53.32 -10.80
C TYR A 1046 19.97 -52.08 -11.67
N THR A 1047 19.64 -50.91 -11.11
CA THR A 1047 20.03 -49.62 -11.70
C THR A 1047 21.53 -49.43 -11.56
N PHE A 1048 22.08 -48.51 -12.35
CA PHE A 1048 23.51 -48.22 -12.29
C PHE A 1048 23.96 -47.70 -10.91
N GLU A 1049 23.13 -46.91 -10.22
CA GLU A 1049 23.38 -46.44 -8.85
C GLU A 1049 23.47 -47.61 -7.86
N ASN A 1050 22.58 -48.59 -7.98
CA ASN A 1050 22.64 -49.82 -7.18
C ASN A 1050 23.94 -50.58 -7.43
N LEU A 1051 24.44 -50.58 -8.68
CA LEU A 1051 25.71 -51.22 -9.03
C LEU A 1051 26.91 -50.47 -8.46
N GLN A 1052 26.88 -49.13 -8.40
CA GLN A 1052 27.94 -48.31 -7.79
C GLN A 1052 27.99 -48.47 -6.26
N ASP A 1053 26.84 -48.55 -5.58
CA ASP A 1053 26.78 -48.87 -4.14
C ASP A 1053 27.31 -50.28 -3.87
N LEU A 1054 26.85 -51.28 -4.65
CA LEU A 1054 27.37 -52.64 -4.54
C LEU A 1054 28.87 -52.71 -4.84
N ARG A 1055 29.38 -51.90 -5.76
CA ARG A 1055 30.82 -51.78 -6.05
C ARG A 1055 31.58 -51.24 -4.84
N GLY A 1056 31.08 -50.20 -4.17
CA GLY A 1056 31.66 -49.66 -2.93
C GLY A 1056 31.70 -50.70 -1.81
N ARG A 1057 30.61 -51.46 -1.65
CA ARG A 1057 30.53 -52.57 -0.66
C ARG A 1057 31.44 -53.73 -1.02
N ALA A 1058 31.53 -54.10 -2.30
CA ALA A 1058 32.44 -55.13 -2.79
C ALA A 1058 33.91 -54.80 -2.43
N LEU A 1059 34.31 -53.54 -2.63
CA LEU A 1059 35.67 -53.06 -2.31
C LEU A 1059 35.98 -53.06 -0.81
N LEU A 1060 34.98 -52.82 0.05
CA LEU A 1060 35.14 -52.88 1.51
C LEU A 1060 35.21 -54.34 2.01
N ILE A 1061 34.35 -55.21 1.48
CA ILE A 1061 34.30 -56.64 1.82
C ILE A 1061 35.58 -57.35 1.35
N ALA A 1062 36.09 -57.02 0.16
CA ALA A 1062 37.34 -57.53 -0.39
C ALA A 1062 38.58 -57.17 0.47
N LYS A 1063 38.51 -56.11 1.29
CA LYS A 1063 39.60 -55.64 2.16
C LYS A 1063 39.52 -56.18 3.60
N ALA A 1064 38.48 -56.92 3.97
CA ALA A 1064 38.28 -57.41 5.34
C ALA A 1064 39.05 -58.73 5.62
N PRO A 1065 39.76 -58.88 6.75
CA PRO A 1065 40.42 -60.13 7.12
C PRO A 1065 39.38 -61.21 7.46
N THR A 1066 39.52 -62.41 6.86
CA THR A 1066 38.60 -63.54 7.03
C THR A 1066 38.67 -64.12 8.45
N ASN A 1067 37.78 -63.69 9.33
CA ASN A 1067 37.46 -64.41 10.57
C ASN A 1067 36.05 -64.05 11.07
N THR A 1068 35.06 -64.89 10.75
CA THR A 1068 33.82 -64.93 11.54
C THR A 1068 33.15 -66.29 11.42
N LYS A 1069 33.32 -67.14 12.44
CA LYS A 1069 32.33 -68.13 12.86
C LYS A 1069 31.51 -67.49 13.98
N ALA A 1070 30.18 -67.47 13.86
CA ALA A 1070 29.19 -67.72 14.94
C ALA A 1070 27.82 -67.11 14.60
N PHE A 1071 26.82 -67.98 14.40
CA PHE A 1071 25.50 -68.02 15.06
C PHE A 1071 24.64 -69.04 14.27
N ILE A 1072 24.84 -70.33 14.55
CA ILE A 1072 23.83 -71.36 14.28
C ILE A 1072 23.32 -71.75 15.66
N ASN A 1073 22.05 -71.43 15.94
CA ASN A 1073 21.29 -72.16 16.93
C ASN A 1073 20.54 -73.25 16.17
N GLU A 1074 20.82 -74.49 16.56
CA GLU A 1074 20.11 -75.69 16.16
C GLU A 1074 18.64 -75.58 16.56
N GLU A 1075 17.75 -75.62 15.57
CA GLU A 1075 16.46 -76.32 15.60
C GLU A 1075 15.67 -75.89 14.37
N THR A 1076 15.92 -76.57 13.25
CA THR A 1076 14.90 -77.15 12.35
C THR A 1076 15.66 -77.87 11.24
N SER A 1077 15.46 -79.18 11.17
CA SER A 1077 15.83 -80.03 10.05
C SER A 1077 15.20 -79.52 8.76
N ASP A 1078 16.03 -79.22 7.77
CA ASP A 1078 15.91 -79.76 6.42
C ASP A 1078 17.21 -79.45 5.67
N ALA A 1079 18.07 -80.47 5.63
CA ALA A 1079 19.22 -80.51 4.78
C ALA A 1079 18.76 -80.93 3.39
N GLU A 1080 18.85 -80.02 2.41
CA GLU A 1080 19.28 -80.34 1.04
C GLU A 1080 19.44 -79.06 0.20
N ASN A 1081 20.58 -78.97 -0.50
CA ASN A 1081 20.96 -77.94 -1.48
C ASN A 1081 21.25 -76.51 -1.00
N ILE A 1082 22.46 -76.26 -0.50
CA ILE A 1082 23.30 -75.18 -1.06
C ILE A 1082 24.73 -75.71 -1.16
N LYS A 1083 25.16 -76.04 -2.38
CA LYS A 1083 26.59 -76.13 -2.69
C LYS A 1083 27.21 -74.79 -2.33
N ALA A 1084 28.07 -74.79 -1.31
CA ALA A 1084 29.02 -73.72 -1.07
C ALA A 1084 29.94 -73.58 -2.30
N ASN A 1085 29.51 -72.81 -3.30
CA ASN A 1085 30.45 -72.14 -4.19
C ASN A 1085 31.01 -70.98 -3.38
N GLU A 1086 32.22 -71.14 -2.85
CA GLU A 1086 32.94 -70.05 -2.19
C GLU A 1086 32.89 -68.81 -3.09
N ILE A 1087 32.22 -67.76 -2.64
CA ILE A 1087 32.18 -66.46 -3.33
C ILE A 1087 33.60 -65.89 -3.22
N THR A 1088 34.44 -66.15 -4.22
CA THR A 1088 35.86 -65.80 -4.19
C THR A 1088 36.07 -64.30 -4.39
N LEU A 1089 37.19 -63.78 -3.87
CA LEU A 1089 37.69 -62.42 -4.13
C LEU A 1089 37.75 -62.11 -5.65
N GLU A 1090 37.92 -63.13 -6.49
CA GLU A 1090 37.92 -63.00 -7.95
C GLU A 1090 36.56 -62.55 -8.51
N HIS A 1091 35.44 -63.04 -7.97
CA HIS A 1091 34.11 -62.59 -8.39
C HIS A 1091 33.87 -61.13 -7.97
N MET A 1092 34.31 -60.75 -6.78
CA MET A 1092 34.24 -59.35 -6.30
C MET A 1092 35.03 -58.42 -7.21
N ASN A 1093 36.26 -58.79 -7.58
CA ASN A 1093 37.09 -57.98 -8.48
C ASN A 1093 36.52 -57.92 -9.91
N LYS A 1094 36.02 -59.03 -10.46
CA LYS A 1094 35.36 -59.04 -11.78
C LYS A 1094 34.10 -58.18 -11.82
N PHE A 1095 33.33 -58.13 -10.73
CA PHE A 1095 32.19 -57.23 -10.62
C PHE A 1095 32.61 -55.77 -10.68
N VAL A 1096 33.62 -55.38 -9.91
CA VAL A 1096 34.17 -54.01 -9.90
C VAL A 1096 34.62 -53.61 -11.31
N ILE A 1097 35.37 -54.47 -12.01
CA ILE A 1097 35.83 -54.22 -13.39
C ILE A 1097 34.66 -54.00 -14.35
N ARG A 1098 33.61 -54.83 -14.29
CA ARG A 1098 32.45 -54.67 -15.19
C ARG A 1098 31.64 -53.40 -14.92
N VAL A 1099 31.52 -52.99 -13.66
CA VAL A 1099 30.86 -51.72 -13.31
C VAL A 1099 31.70 -50.52 -13.77
N ASP A 1100 33.03 -50.61 -13.68
CA ASP A 1100 33.95 -49.58 -14.19
C ASP A 1100 33.87 -49.45 -15.71
N LEU A 1101 33.92 -50.56 -16.45
CA LEU A 1101 33.74 -50.57 -17.90
C LEU A 1101 32.35 -50.05 -18.31
N ALA A 1102 31.30 -50.37 -17.55
CA ALA A 1102 29.97 -49.82 -17.79
C ALA A 1102 29.93 -48.30 -17.63
N GLN A 1103 30.63 -47.73 -16.65
CA GLN A 1103 30.77 -46.27 -16.49
C GLN A 1103 31.43 -45.67 -17.73
N GLU A 1104 32.56 -46.22 -18.18
CA GLU A 1104 33.29 -45.71 -19.34
C GLU A 1104 32.46 -45.77 -20.63
N ILE A 1105 31.67 -46.83 -20.82
CA ILE A 1105 30.74 -46.97 -21.96
C ILE A 1105 29.64 -45.90 -21.89
N ILE A 1106 29.07 -45.68 -20.70
CA ILE A 1106 28.05 -44.63 -20.48
C ILE A 1106 28.63 -43.26 -20.80
N ASP A 1107 29.85 -42.99 -20.34
CA ASP A 1107 30.51 -41.70 -20.52
C ASP A 1107 30.83 -41.47 -22.01
N ALA A 1108 31.43 -42.45 -22.69
CA ALA A 1108 31.74 -42.35 -24.12
C ALA A 1108 30.49 -42.18 -25.00
N ALA A 1109 29.41 -42.94 -24.72
CA ALA A 1109 28.14 -42.80 -25.44
C ALA A 1109 27.46 -41.45 -25.17
N SER A 1110 27.58 -40.92 -23.95
CA SER A 1110 27.03 -39.60 -23.58
C SER A 1110 27.81 -38.49 -24.28
N SER A 1111 29.15 -38.54 -24.30
CA SER A 1111 29.98 -37.57 -25.02
C SER A 1111 29.69 -37.56 -26.53
N LEU A 1112 29.53 -38.73 -27.15
CA LEU A 1112 29.14 -38.85 -28.56
C LEU A 1112 27.81 -38.13 -28.86
N LYS A 1113 26.86 -38.23 -27.94
CA LYS A 1113 25.55 -37.58 -28.07
C LYS A 1113 25.61 -36.09 -27.81
N GLU A 1114 26.36 -35.64 -26.81
CA GLU A 1114 26.59 -34.21 -26.54
C GLU A 1114 27.25 -33.50 -27.74
N LEU A 1115 28.19 -34.18 -28.40
CA LEU A 1115 28.79 -33.72 -29.65
C LEU A 1115 27.85 -33.83 -30.87
N GLY A 1116 26.60 -34.21 -30.67
CA GLY A 1116 25.59 -34.24 -31.73
C GLY A 1116 25.81 -35.33 -32.77
N HIS A 1117 26.39 -36.48 -32.42
CA HIS A 1117 26.57 -37.56 -33.38
C HIS A 1117 25.24 -38.17 -33.84
N PHE A 1118 25.00 -38.21 -35.15
CA PHE A 1118 23.72 -38.65 -35.75
C PHE A 1118 23.29 -40.08 -35.36
N LYS A 1119 24.23 -41.04 -35.39
CA LYS A 1119 23.98 -42.46 -35.06
C LYS A 1119 23.63 -42.72 -33.58
N TYR A 1120 24.12 -41.90 -32.65
CA TYR A 1120 24.05 -42.15 -31.20
C TYR A 1120 22.92 -41.36 -30.52
N ARG A 1121 21.90 -40.92 -31.27
CA ARG A 1121 20.73 -40.23 -30.72
C ARG A 1121 19.83 -41.16 -29.89
N ASP A 1122 19.61 -42.38 -30.39
CA ASP A 1122 18.78 -43.46 -29.83
C ASP A 1122 19.61 -44.73 -29.56
N PHE A 1123 20.80 -44.58 -28.98
CA PHE A 1123 21.72 -45.70 -28.78
C PHE A 1123 21.19 -46.69 -27.73
N GLN A 1124 21.20 -47.98 -28.09
CA GLN A 1124 20.88 -49.09 -27.19
C GLN A 1124 21.79 -50.27 -27.49
N ALA A 1125 22.44 -50.82 -26.46
CA ALA A 1125 23.35 -51.95 -26.61
C ALA A 1125 23.27 -52.90 -25.40
N SER A 1126 23.37 -54.21 -25.62
CA SER A 1126 23.40 -55.21 -24.55
C SER A 1126 24.72 -55.98 -24.57
N THR A 1127 25.28 -56.22 -23.39
CA THR A 1127 26.53 -56.98 -23.22
C THR A 1127 26.40 -57.98 -22.07
N HIS A 1128 26.98 -59.17 -22.26
CA HIS A 1128 26.92 -60.31 -21.34
C HIS A 1128 28.28 -60.63 -20.73
N THR A 1129 29.37 -60.27 -21.43
CA THR A 1129 30.74 -60.59 -21.02
C THR A 1129 31.62 -59.35 -20.91
N THR A 1130 32.68 -59.42 -20.10
CA THR A 1130 33.65 -58.32 -19.97
C THR A 1130 34.28 -57.96 -21.32
N GLN A 1131 34.55 -58.95 -22.18
CA GLN A 1131 35.13 -58.74 -23.51
C GLN A 1131 34.19 -57.98 -24.45
N GLU A 1132 32.88 -58.24 -24.38
CA GLU A 1132 31.88 -57.49 -25.15
C GLU A 1132 31.81 -56.02 -24.73
N MET A 1133 31.93 -55.74 -23.42
CA MET A 1133 31.99 -54.37 -22.90
C MET A 1133 33.23 -53.63 -23.42
N GLU A 1134 34.41 -54.25 -23.35
CA GLU A 1134 35.65 -53.67 -23.89
C GLU A 1134 35.55 -53.38 -25.40
N ASN A 1135 34.97 -54.30 -26.18
CA ASN A 1135 34.78 -54.11 -27.61
C ASN A 1135 33.80 -52.97 -27.92
N LEU A 1136 32.70 -52.87 -27.16
CA LEU A 1136 31.71 -51.80 -27.31
C LEU A 1136 32.32 -50.44 -26.96
N LEU A 1137 33.06 -50.37 -25.86
CA LEU A 1137 33.77 -49.16 -25.45
C LEU A 1137 34.75 -48.69 -26.53
N LYS A 1138 35.51 -49.63 -27.11
CA LYS A 1138 36.46 -49.30 -28.19
C LYS A 1138 35.75 -48.70 -29.40
N ILE A 1139 34.63 -49.28 -29.85
CA ILE A 1139 33.83 -48.74 -30.97
C ILE A 1139 33.36 -47.32 -30.67
N LEU A 1140 32.88 -47.06 -29.45
CA LEU A 1140 32.40 -45.74 -29.04
C LEU A 1140 33.53 -44.71 -29.00
N LEU A 1141 34.71 -45.08 -28.49
CA LEU A 1141 35.87 -44.18 -28.43
C LEU A 1141 36.43 -43.85 -29.82
N ASP A 1142 36.49 -44.85 -30.72
CA ASP A 1142 36.92 -44.64 -32.11
C ASP A 1142 35.95 -43.71 -32.86
N ASP A 1143 34.63 -43.92 -32.70
CA ASP A 1143 33.60 -43.05 -33.29
C ASP A 1143 33.65 -41.63 -32.68
N LEU A 1144 33.92 -41.50 -31.37
CA LEU A 1144 34.02 -40.22 -30.67
C LEU A 1144 35.17 -39.38 -31.22
N GLN A 1145 36.37 -39.96 -31.33
CA GLN A 1145 37.55 -39.27 -31.83
C GLN A 1145 37.39 -38.82 -33.29
N ASN A 1146 36.78 -39.67 -34.12
CA ASN A 1146 36.49 -39.33 -35.51
C ASN A 1146 35.48 -38.16 -35.59
N TRP A 1147 34.41 -38.22 -34.79
CA TRP A 1147 33.37 -37.20 -34.78
C TRP A 1147 33.84 -35.84 -34.24
N GLU A 1148 34.68 -35.82 -33.20
CA GLU A 1148 35.32 -34.59 -32.72
C GLU A 1148 36.12 -33.90 -33.83
N THR A 1149 36.83 -34.67 -34.65
CA THR A 1149 37.61 -34.13 -35.78
C THR A 1149 36.68 -33.49 -36.81
N ILE A 1150 35.57 -34.16 -37.16
CA ILE A 1150 34.57 -33.67 -38.12
C ILE A 1150 33.88 -32.39 -37.62
N VAL A 1151 33.45 -32.36 -36.35
CA VAL A 1151 32.79 -31.19 -35.75
C VAL A 1151 33.74 -29.99 -35.70
N ASN A 1152 35.00 -30.20 -35.30
CA ASN A 1152 36.01 -29.15 -35.25
C ASN A 1152 36.30 -28.58 -36.64
N GLU A 1153 36.45 -29.43 -37.66
CA GLU A 1153 36.67 -29.00 -39.05
C GLU A 1153 35.46 -28.20 -39.58
N ALA A 1154 34.23 -28.66 -39.32
CA ALA A 1154 33.01 -27.95 -39.72
C ALA A 1154 32.88 -26.58 -39.03
N GLN A 1155 33.21 -26.47 -37.74
CA GLN A 1155 33.20 -25.20 -37.01
C GLN A 1155 34.31 -24.24 -37.46
N GLN A 1156 35.48 -24.76 -37.87
CA GLN A 1156 36.55 -23.95 -38.46
C GLN A 1156 36.15 -23.39 -39.84
N ASN A 1157 35.49 -24.21 -40.67
CA ASN A 1157 35.12 -23.84 -42.03
C ASN A 1157 33.86 -22.96 -42.10
N HIS A 1158 32.99 -23.02 -41.09
CA HIS A 1158 31.71 -22.29 -41.07
C HIS A 1158 31.53 -21.49 -39.77
N TYR A 1159 31.86 -20.20 -39.83
CA TYR A 1159 31.82 -19.28 -38.68
C TYR A 1159 30.50 -19.32 -37.89
N TYR A 1160 29.34 -19.34 -38.57
CA TYR A 1160 28.06 -19.32 -37.89
C TYR A 1160 27.72 -20.60 -37.11
N LEU A 1161 28.36 -21.74 -37.42
CA LEU A 1161 28.18 -22.97 -36.64
C LEU A 1161 28.84 -22.88 -35.26
N THR A 1162 29.78 -21.97 -35.05
CA THR A 1162 30.45 -21.77 -33.75
C THR A 1162 29.52 -21.20 -32.67
N PHE A 1163 28.41 -20.56 -33.06
CA PHE A 1163 27.42 -20.02 -32.10
C PHE A 1163 26.48 -21.08 -31.53
N PHE A 1164 26.48 -22.29 -32.08
CA PHE A 1164 25.56 -23.35 -31.71
C PHE A 1164 26.31 -24.54 -31.14
N LEU A 1165 25.80 -25.11 -30.04
CA LEU A 1165 26.25 -26.43 -29.57
C LEU A 1165 25.96 -27.46 -30.66
N ALA A 1166 26.78 -28.51 -30.75
CA ALA A 1166 26.63 -29.52 -31.80
C ALA A 1166 25.23 -30.20 -31.78
N GLN A 1167 24.65 -30.38 -30.60
CA GLN A 1167 23.25 -30.83 -30.44
C GLN A 1167 22.20 -29.87 -31.04
N HIS A 1168 22.46 -28.55 -31.07
CA HIS A 1168 21.54 -27.56 -31.66
C HIS A 1168 21.57 -27.65 -33.19
N ILE A 1169 22.72 -28.00 -33.77
CA ILE A 1169 22.87 -28.23 -35.21
C ILE A 1169 21.97 -29.37 -35.66
N LEU A 1170 21.78 -30.40 -34.82
CA LEU A 1170 20.85 -31.49 -35.09
C LEU A 1170 19.38 -31.03 -35.19
N ASN A 1171 18.95 -30.05 -34.38
CA ASN A 1171 17.60 -29.49 -34.49
C ASN A 1171 17.41 -28.71 -35.79
N PHE A 1172 18.43 -27.98 -36.24
CA PHE A 1172 18.42 -27.33 -37.54
C PHE A 1172 18.42 -28.36 -38.67
N TYR A 1173 19.22 -29.42 -38.57
CA TYR A 1173 19.19 -30.54 -39.52
C TYR A 1173 17.80 -31.18 -39.60
N ASP A 1174 17.16 -31.45 -38.46
CA ASP A 1174 15.82 -32.04 -38.41
C ASP A 1174 14.75 -31.08 -38.98
N TYR A 1175 14.90 -29.76 -38.81
CA TYR A 1175 14.04 -28.75 -39.45
C TYR A 1175 14.20 -28.73 -40.97
N PHE A 1176 15.43 -28.74 -41.49
CA PHE A 1176 15.71 -28.63 -42.92
C PHE A 1176 15.61 -29.96 -43.70
N SER A 1177 15.63 -31.11 -43.02
CA SER A 1177 15.60 -32.44 -43.66
C SER A 1177 14.21 -33.10 -43.64
N TYR A 1178 13.18 -32.45 -43.08
CA TYR A 1178 11.88 -33.07 -42.86
C TYR A 1178 11.01 -33.13 -44.12
N ASN A 1179 10.59 -34.34 -44.53
CA ASN A 1179 9.60 -34.56 -45.61
C ASN A 1179 8.16 -34.63 -45.05
N GLU A 1180 7.21 -34.06 -45.81
CA GLU A 1180 5.85 -33.55 -45.48
C GLU A 1180 4.85 -34.34 -44.58
N ASN A 1181 5.16 -35.48 -43.96
CA ASN A 1181 4.10 -36.38 -43.47
C ASN A 1181 3.75 -36.40 -41.96
N ILE A 1182 4.28 -35.53 -41.08
CA ILE A 1182 3.84 -35.48 -39.66
C ILE A 1182 3.90 -34.06 -39.08
N THR A 1183 2.74 -33.45 -38.79
CA THR A 1183 2.57 -32.03 -38.43
C THR A 1183 2.89 -31.68 -36.97
N THR A 1184 2.75 -32.61 -36.02
CA THR A 1184 2.83 -32.30 -34.58
C THR A 1184 4.27 -32.08 -34.08
N THR A 1185 5.25 -32.74 -34.69
CA THR A 1185 6.68 -32.62 -34.34
C THR A 1185 7.31 -31.35 -34.92
N GLN A 1186 6.73 -30.81 -36.00
CA GLN A 1186 7.28 -29.70 -36.79
C GLN A 1186 7.17 -28.34 -36.06
N LEU A 1187 6.07 -28.11 -35.32
CA LEU A 1187 5.87 -26.87 -34.54
C LEU A 1187 6.90 -26.73 -33.42
N ASN A 1188 7.17 -27.82 -32.68
CA ASN A 1188 8.09 -27.80 -31.55
C ASN A 1188 9.56 -27.62 -32.02
N ILE A 1189 9.93 -28.25 -33.14
CA ILE A 1189 11.26 -28.07 -33.76
C ILE A 1189 11.39 -26.66 -34.35
N LYS A 1190 10.37 -26.12 -35.03
CA LYS A 1190 10.36 -24.76 -35.60
C LYS A 1190 10.50 -23.70 -34.51
N GLU A 1191 9.76 -23.82 -33.41
CA GLU A 1191 9.87 -22.89 -32.27
C GLU A 1191 11.27 -22.93 -31.63
N LYS A 1192 11.82 -24.13 -31.40
CA LYS A 1192 13.19 -24.29 -30.86
C LYS A 1192 14.24 -23.67 -31.80
N CYS A 1193 14.19 -23.94 -33.10
CA CYS A 1193 15.10 -23.36 -34.08
C CYS A 1193 14.94 -21.83 -34.19
N SER A 1194 13.71 -21.31 -34.05
CA SER A 1194 13.42 -19.86 -34.09
C SER A 1194 14.04 -19.14 -32.90
N MET A 1195 13.91 -19.73 -31.71
CA MET A 1195 14.56 -19.21 -30.50
C MET A 1195 16.08 -19.22 -30.63
N LEU A 1196 16.66 -20.34 -31.11
CA LEU A 1196 18.12 -20.47 -31.29
C LEU A 1196 18.68 -19.43 -32.27
N LEU A 1197 18.00 -19.15 -33.39
CA LEU A 1197 18.41 -18.11 -34.35
C LEU A 1197 18.35 -16.70 -33.74
N ARG A 1198 17.31 -16.40 -32.95
CA ARG A 1198 17.16 -15.12 -32.25
C ARG A 1198 18.28 -14.84 -31.25
N TYR A 1199 18.91 -15.87 -30.68
CA TYR A 1199 20.07 -15.69 -29.81
C TYR A 1199 21.33 -15.23 -30.56
N VAL A 1200 21.44 -15.55 -31.85
CA VAL A 1200 22.56 -15.12 -32.69
C VAL A 1200 22.27 -13.77 -33.35
N ASN A 1201 21.03 -13.56 -33.79
CA ASN A 1201 20.55 -12.28 -34.31
C ASN A 1201 19.05 -12.16 -34.02
N ASP A 1202 18.68 -11.18 -33.21
CA ASP A 1202 17.31 -10.92 -32.74
C ASP A 1202 16.32 -10.61 -33.88
N LYS A 1203 16.83 -10.22 -35.05
CA LYS A 1203 16.06 -9.94 -36.27
C LYS A 1203 16.08 -11.08 -37.29
N ALA A 1204 16.78 -12.18 -37.03
CA ALA A 1204 16.79 -13.32 -37.93
C ALA A 1204 15.49 -14.13 -37.79
N GLU A 1205 14.86 -14.42 -38.93
CA GLU A 1205 13.67 -15.25 -39.02
C GLU A 1205 14.02 -16.58 -39.70
N LEU A 1206 13.35 -17.66 -39.30
CA LEU A 1206 13.48 -18.95 -39.97
C LEU A 1206 12.81 -18.87 -41.35
N PRO A 1207 13.51 -19.26 -42.44
CA PRO A 1207 12.89 -19.31 -43.76
C PRO A 1207 11.75 -20.33 -43.79
N ASP A 1208 10.72 -20.03 -44.59
CA ASP A 1208 9.60 -20.94 -44.78
C ASP A 1208 9.99 -21.98 -45.84
N ILE A 1209 9.90 -23.26 -45.46
CA ILE A 1209 10.47 -24.39 -46.23
C ILE A 1209 9.85 -24.48 -47.65
N ASN A 1210 8.65 -23.93 -47.86
CA ASN A 1210 7.90 -24.02 -49.11
C ASN A 1210 8.09 -22.83 -50.09
N SER A 1211 8.67 -21.69 -49.70
CA SER A 1211 8.87 -20.56 -50.61
C SER A 1211 10.34 -20.23 -50.91
N ASP A 1212 11.25 -20.42 -49.95
CA ASP A 1212 12.58 -19.79 -50.03
C ASP A 1212 13.72 -20.79 -50.36
N ILE A 1213 13.48 -22.11 -50.27
CA ILE A 1213 14.50 -23.14 -50.59
C ILE A 1213 14.68 -23.31 -52.11
N LEU A 1214 13.66 -22.97 -52.93
CA LEU A 1214 13.77 -23.02 -54.38
C LEU A 1214 14.74 -21.96 -54.96
N GLU A 1215 14.94 -20.81 -54.29
CA GLU A 1215 15.93 -19.81 -54.72
C GLU A 1215 17.37 -20.15 -54.29
N ILE A 1216 17.56 -20.95 -53.22
CA ILE A 1216 18.91 -21.33 -52.74
C ILE A 1216 19.48 -22.51 -53.54
N MET A 1217 18.62 -23.41 -54.07
CA MET A 1217 19.09 -24.54 -54.88
C MET A 1217 19.56 -24.15 -56.30
N GLU A 1218 19.18 -23.00 -56.85
CA GLU A 1218 19.66 -22.56 -58.17
C GLU A 1218 21.09 -21.97 -58.16
N ASN A 1219 21.63 -21.56 -57.01
CA ASN A 1219 22.93 -20.86 -56.93
C ASN A 1219 24.13 -21.70 -56.49
N TYR A 1220 23.97 -23.01 -56.21
CA TYR A 1220 25.08 -23.89 -55.77
C TYR A 1220 25.53 -24.92 -56.83
N TYR A 1221 25.31 -24.64 -58.12
CA TYR A 1221 25.94 -25.39 -59.22
C TYR A 1221 27.25 -24.77 -59.74
N TYR A 1222 27.81 -23.75 -59.08
CA TYR A 1222 29.18 -23.26 -59.35
C TYR A 1222 29.91 -22.87 -58.06
N LEU A 1223 30.46 -23.87 -57.37
CA LEU A 1223 31.83 -23.93 -56.83
C LEU A 1223 32.06 -25.23 -56.07
#